data_AF-A0A960ANJ2-F1
#
_entry.id   AF-A0A960ANJ2-F1
#
_cell.length_a   1.000
_cell.length_b   1.000
_cell.length_c   1.000
_cell.angle_alpha   90.00
_cell.angle_beta   90.00
_cell.angle_gamma   90.00
#
_symmetry.space_group_name_H-M   'P 1'
#
loop_
_entity.id
_entity.type
_entity.pdbx_description
1 polymer ?
#
loop_
_entity_poly.entity_id
_entity_poly.type
_entity_poly.pdbx_seq_one_letter_code
_entity_poly.pdbx_strand_id
1 'polypeptide(L)'
;MGSLLTVFEVKQAGASDRFLAVIAGGSDPGSLVGETTEKRQAQLKRLRAALQTLADEPMGLHKDEVYRRAVEVVPLVEGEEGTVTGGRPAAQVTLEWMSTNLAFAAWMTKFNGQWRITRSGRQALEDYRDPVAMWDATESLAEELGLKTPDPEPTADELAARIQPQHDDYRVRRLARAMLVSGLGSGRSTIDPQVHAWSGQTVDELYGLYSLHPDESDRKFLEKLRDQLAEASDAAILLAAELLTLHQLPLVNLTDSTKRDRVRTILSWADEVYSPTTEMYWAFQQGSWSGGQGAHTLIFRVLHDWIDFLREWWTRDETVRAQALADPWAWNALIENSGALTMASQREALRYLAFPHHFLSITSIQHKTLIAEAFRYEVGAASGDLNRDLFDITVALQKDSGGGVEYYKSPWLELWTPPPRTGRAWLVRGSGVSGRNLIPDWIKDGFVSLPAANLPHIQPPYDRRTVHEAIGEAHSTRNADYRRRKTLDYSMFLHDMKAEDIVVTQAEGQVWVGTVTGEPVWDDDNRAVSGLRRSVTWEKQGYVRSELSESLSERLKGIQNDVTDISDGRDALAQLIVETGGDDATDDTVVELPPADLSAPSQAVADSLYMPLDWLERFTATMRRRKQAILFGPPGTGKTYLARKLAEHWADADNVTLVQFHPSVSYEDFIAGYRPEAGDGGGVGFVLRQGPFMRLAERAKDDPGNPYVLIIDEINRANLAKVFGELYFLLEYRDAPIEPLYADDSSKQFTLPPNVYIIGTMNTADRSIALVDAAMRRR
;
A
#
# COMPACT_ATOMS: atom_id res chain seq x y z
N MET A 1 -47.96 26.14 15.26
CA MET A 1 -46.90 25.81 16.24
C MET A 1 -46.39 24.44 15.84
N GLY A 2 -45.37 24.29 14.98
CA GLY A 2 -43.99 24.76 15.15
C GLY A 2 -43.30 23.76 16.08
N SER A 3 -42.55 22.78 15.57
CA SER A 3 -41.25 23.00 14.94
C SER A 3 -40.87 21.87 13.97
N LEU A 4 -40.45 22.29 12.77
CA LEU A 4 -39.63 21.53 11.85
C LEU A 4 -38.27 21.27 12.52
N LEU A 5 -37.88 20.01 12.66
CA LEU A 5 -36.49 19.63 12.83
C LEU A 5 -35.89 19.58 11.41
N THR A 6 -35.34 20.71 10.98
CA THR A 6 -34.50 20.79 9.78
C THR A 6 -33.22 20.00 10.07
N VAL A 7 -33.13 18.79 9.51
CA VAL A 7 -31.87 18.04 9.45
C VAL A 7 -31.04 18.68 8.34
N PHE A 8 -29.94 19.31 8.71
CA PHE A 8 -28.92 19.71 7.76
C PHE A 8 -28.08 18.48 7.42
N GLU A 9 -28.33 17.89 6.27
CA GLU A 9 -27.33 17.05 5.59
C GLU A 9 -26.29 18.01 5.01
N VAL A 10 -25.17 18.19 5.71
CA VAL A 10 -23.97 18.78 5.10
C VAL A 10 -23.35 17.68 4.25
N LYS A 11 -23.79 17.57 3.00
CA LYS A 11 -22.94 16.98 1.96
C LYS A 11 -21.69 17.86 1.89
N GLN A 12 -20.56 17.35 2.37
CA GLN A 12 -19.26 17.94 2.10
C GLN A 12 -19.02 17.87 0.58
N ALA A 13 -19.41 18.93 -0.11
CA ALA A 13 -18.78 19.31 -1.37
C ALA A 13 -17.49 20.08 -1.00
N GLY A 14 -16.34 19.62 -1.49
CA GLY A 14 -15.09 20.39 -1.48
C GLY A 14 -14.21 20.24 -0.24
N ALA A 15 -13.97 19.01 0.24
CA ALA A 15 -13.03 18.75 1.34
C ALA A 15 -11.71 18.08 0.89
N SER A 16 -11.51 17.88 -0.43
CA SER A 16 -10.30 17.35 -1.09
C SER A 16 -8.99 17.94 -0.54
N ASP A 17 -8.85 19.25 -0.71
CA ASP A 17 -7.58 19.94 -0.53
C ASP A 17 -7.33 20.40 0.90
N ARG A 18 -8.41 20.58 1.68
CA ARG A 18 -8.30 20.89 3.11
C ARG A 18 -7.73 19.70 3.88
N PHE A 19 -8.01 18.47 3.45
CA PHE A 19 -7.54 17.27 4.13
C PHE A 19 -6.04 17.00 3.89
N LEU A 20 -5.53 17.29 2.69
CA LEU A 20 -4.08 17.15 2.40
C LEU A 20 -3.23 18.22 3.10
N ALA A 21 -3.77 19.41 3.36
CA ALA A 21 -3.12 20.41 4.22
C ALA A 21 -3.08 19.96 5.69
N VAL A 22 -4.08 19.22 6.16
CA VAL A 22 -4.16 18.65 7.51
C VAL A 22 -3.14 17.51 7.72
N ILE A 23 -2.84 16.74 6.67
CA ILE A 23 -1.81 15.69 6.70
C ILE A 23 -0.38 16.25 6.84
N ALA A 24 -0.15 17.53 6.49
CA ALA A 24 1.12 18.22 6.76
C ALA A 24 1.30 18.67 8.23
N GLY A 25 0.48 18.19 9.17
CA GLY A 25 0.69 18.38 10.61
C GLY A 25 0.19 19.71 11.17
N GLY A 26 -0.98 20.16 10.73
CA GLY A 26 -1.70 21.27 11.36
C GLY A 26 -3.21 21.09 11.20
N SER A 27 -3.94 21.11 12.31
CA SER A 27 -5.37 21.44 12.29
C SER A 27 -5.60 22.72 11.49
N ASP A 28 -6.69 22.82 10.71
CA ASP A 28 -7.12 24.07 10.05
C ASP A 28 -7.30 25.16 11.13
N PRO A 29 -6.39 26.15 11.24
CA PRO A 29 -6.50 27.19 12.25
C PRO A 29 -7.15 28.46 11.72
N GLY A 30 -7.74 28.45 10.52
CA GLY A 30 -8.26 29.69 9.95
C GLY A 30 -9.10 29.49 8.71
N SER A 31 -10.41 29.34 8.90
CA SER A 31 -11.31 29.95 7.92
C SER A 31 -10.98 31.46 7.92
N LEU A 32 -10.33 31.93 6.86
CA LEU A 32 -10.12 33.37 6.56
C LEU A 32 -11.45 34.14 6.40
N VAL A 33 -12.58 33.45 6.58
CA VAL A 33 -13.93 34.00 6.65
C VAL A 33 -14.08 34.73 7.99
N GLY A 34 -13.88 36.05 7.98
CA GLY A 34 -14.12 36.93 9.14
C GLY A 34 -12.90 37.72 9.66
N GLU A 35 -11.75 37.70 8.97
CA GLU A 35 -10.59 38.51 9.37
C GLU A 35 -10.80 40.02 9.12
N THR A 36 -10.31 40.85 10.03
CA THR A 36 -10.24 42.31 9.82
C THR A 36 -9.21 42.64 8.74
N THR A 37 -9.48 43.67 7.93
CA THR A 37 -8.57 44.13 6.86
C THR A 37 -7.15 44.41 7.38
N GLU A 38 -7.04 44.92 8.61
CA GLU A 38 -5.76 45.23 9.26
C GLU A 38 -4.94 43.98 9.59
N LYS A 39 -5.58 42.94 10.16
CA LYS A 39 -4.93 41.66 10.44
C LYS A 39 -4.41 41.01 9.17
N ARG A 40 -5.23 40.99 8.11
CA ARG A 40 -4.83 40.43 6.80
C ARG A 40 -3.63 41.18 6.21
N GLN A 41 -3.63 42.52 6.28
CA GLN A 41 -2.49 43.31 5.82
C GLN A 41 -1.21 43.05 6.62
N ALA A 42 -1.30 42.89 7.95
CA ALA A 42 -0.16 42.57 8.80
C ALA A 42 0.44 41.20 8.45
N GLN A 43 -0.41 40.19 8.24
CA GLN A 43 0.02 38.86 7.80
C GLN A 43 0.73 38.86 6.45
N LEU A 44 0.20 39.59 5.47
CA LEU A 44 0.83 39.71 4.14
C LEU A 44 2.17 40.45 4.21
N LYS A 45 2.26 41.52 5.02
CA LYS A 45 3.53 42.20 5.31
C LYS A 45 4.54 41.25 5.95
N ARG A 46 4.13 40.43 6.93
CA ARG A 46 4.97 39.38 7.53
C ARG A 46 5.41 38.34 6.52
N LEU A 47 4.53 37.89 5.63
CA LEU A 47 4.86 36.94 4.58
C LEU A 47 5.95 37.48 3.66
N ARG A 48 5.84 38.75 3.25
CA ARG A 48 6.88 39.42 2.47
C ARG A 48 8.19 39.57 3.28
N ALA A 49 8.11 39.93 4.55
CA ALA A 49 9.28 40.04 5.42
C ALA A 49 10.00 38.68 5.61
N ALA A 50 9.25 37.58 5.69
CA ALA A 50 9.80 36.23 5.71
C ALA A 50 10.56 35.90 4.42
N LEU A 51 10.01 36.25 3.26
CA LEU A 51 10.69 36.06 1.98
C LEU A 51 11.94 36.95 1.85
N GLN A 52 11.88 38.21 2.32
CA GLN A 52 13.05 39.10 2.40
C GLN A 52 14.14 38.52 3.31
N THR A 53 13.77 37.98 4.46
CA THR A 53 14.70 37.32 5.40
C THR A 53 15.46 36.18 4.70
N LEU A 54 14.78 35.41 3.85
CA LEU A 54 15.40 34.35 3.06
C LEU A 54 16.29 34.88 1.92
N ALA A 55 16.00 36.08 1.39
CA ALA A 55 16.85 36.74 0.41
C ALA A 55 18.19 37.15 1.01
N ASP A 56 18.19 37.58 2.27
CA ASP A 56 19.39 37.99 3.01
C ASP A 56 20.24 36.78 3.45
N GLU A 57 19.70 35.56 3.44
CA GLU A 57 20.34 34.31 3.89
C GLU A 57 20.30 33.24 2.79
N PRO A 58 21.21 33.29 1.79
CA PRO A 58 21.11 32.48 0.57
C PRO A 58 21.14 30.96 0.78
N MET A 59 21.72 30.50 1.89
CA MET A 59 21.76 29.08 2.27
C MET A 59 20.42 28.56 2.82
N GLY A 60 19.47 29.46 3.08
CA GLY A 60 18.20 29.15 3.71
C GLY A 60 18.27 29.17 5.23
N LEU A 61 17.09 29.14 5.86
CA LEU A 61 16.89 29.18 7.29
C LEU A 61 15.85 28.16 7.72
N HIS A 62 15.93 27.72 8.98
CA HIS A 62 14.84 26.96 9.59
C HIS A 62 13.59 27.83 9.74
N LYS A 63 12.40 27.27 9.49
CA LYS A 63 11.12 27.99 9.51
C LYS A 63 10.86 28.78 10.81
N ASP A 64 11.33 28.26 11.95
CA ASP A 64 11.19 28.93 13.25
C ASP A 64 12.04 30.21 13.34
N GLU A 65 13.22 30.20 12.70
CA GLU A 65 14.10 31.38 12.59
C GLU A 65 13.47 32.42 11.66
N VAL A 66 12.95 31.98 10.51
CA VAL A 66 12.25 32.85 9.55
C VAL A 66 11.05 33.52 10.22
N TYR A 67 10.24 32.76 10.97
CA TYR A 67 9.13 33.30 11.73
C TYR A 67 9.58 34.36 12.74
N ARG A 68 10.62 34.07 13.54
CA ARG A 68 11.11 35.01 14.57
C ARG A 68 11.55 36.33 13.95
N ARG A 69 12.38 36.28 12.90
CA ARG A 69 12.86 37.48 12.19
C ARG A 69 11.74 38.24 11.48
N ALA A 70 10.78 37.53 10.87
CA ALA A 70 9.62 38.16 10.25
C ALA A 70 8.73 38.91 11.26
N VAL A 71 8.57 38.36 12.47
CA VAL A 71 7.83 39.02 13.56
C VAL A 71 8.59 40.21 14.15
N GLU A 72 9.93 40.17 14.20
CA GLU A 72 10.74 41.31 14.61
C GLU A 72 10.58 42.51 13.66
N VAL A 73 10.49 42.25 12.35
CA VAL A 73 10.27 43.29 11.32
C VAL A 73 8.82 43.77 11.32
N VAL A 74 7.86 42.84 11.46
CA VAL A 74 6.42 43.13 11.45
C VAL A 74 5.77 42.48 12.68
N PRO A 75 5.63 43.24 13.79
CA PRO A 75 5.07 42.74 15.05
C PRO A 75 3.64 42.25 14.94
N LEU A 76 3.24 41.32 15.82
CA LEU A 76 1.87 40.77 15.90
C LEU A 76 0.85 41.89 16.17
N VAL A 77 -0.34 41.76 15.57
CA VAL A 77 -1.48 42.65 15.86
C VAL A 77 -2.51 41.95 16.74
N GLU A 78 -3.47 42.72 17.26
CA GLU A 78 -4.53 42.20 18.13
C GLU A 78 -5.25 41.02 17.46
N GLY A 79 -5.40 39.91 18.20
CA GLY A 79 -6.03 38.67 17.69
C GLY A 79 -5.08 37.68 16.99
N GLU A 80 -3.75 37.85 17.09
CA GLU A 80 -2.74 36.90 16.60
C GLU A 80 -1.89 36.25 17.69
N GLU A 81 -2.02 36.70 18.95
CA GLU A 81 -1.20 36.31 20.11
C GLU A 81 -1.55 34.92 20.69
N GLY A 82 -2.52 34.23 20.08
CA GLY A 82 -2.98 32.92 20.51
C GLY A 82 -2.03 31.78 20.18
N THR A 83 -2.35 30.59 20.71
CA THR A 83 -1.68 29.33 20.36
C THR A 83 -2.68 28.36 19.76
N VAL A 84 -2.21 27.48 18.86
CA VAL A 84 -2.98 26.34 18.37
C VAL A 84 -2.81 25.14 19.30
N THR A 85 -3.62 24.10 19.10
CA THR A 85 -3.48 22.81 19.78
C THR A 85 -2.04 22.29 19.66
N GLY A 86 -1.40 22.04 20.82
CA GLY A 86 0.02 21.69 20.90
C GLY A 86 0.96 22.85 21.27
N GLY A 87 0.42 24.04 21.59
CA GLY A 87 1.19 25.15 22.18
C GLY A 87 2.02 25.97 21.18
N ARG A 88 1.93 25.69 19.89
CA ARG A 88 2.60 26.50 18.85
C ARG A 88 1.90 27.85 18.67
N PRO A 89 2.63 28.96 18.43
CA PRO A 89 2.03 30.25 18.15
C PRO A 89 1.12 30.17 16.91
N ALA A 90 -0.11 30.69 17.02
CA ALA A 90 -1.06 30.68 15.91
C ALA A 90 -0.54 31.46 14.70
N ALA A 91 0.08 32.64 14.93
CA ALA A 91 0.70 33.44 13.89
C ALA A 91 1.82 32.70 13.13
N GLN A 92 2.55 31.81 13.80
CA GLN A 92 3.55 30.97 13.14
C GLN A 92 2.90 29.98 12.19
N VAL A 93 1.85 29.29 12.63
CA VAL A 93 1.11 28.34 11.79
C VAL A 93 0.48 29.05 10.59
N THR A 94 -0.07 30.25 10.79
CA THR A 94 -0.58 31.07 9.69
C THR A 94 0.51 31.43 8.68
N LEU A 95 1.69 31.87 9.13
CA LEU A 95 2.81 32.17 8.23
C LEU A 95 3.29 30.91 7.48
N GLU A 96 3.41 29.77 8.18
CA GLU A 96 3.74 28.47 7.59
C GLU A 96 2.72 28.06 6.51
N TRP A 97 1.44 28.30 6.76
CA TRP A 97 0.38 28.02 5.79
C TRP A 97 0.45 28.96 4.58
N MET A 98 0.48 30.28 4.80
CA MET A 98 0.50 31.30 3.74
C MET A 98 1.73 31.17 2.82
N SER A 99 2.90 30.85 3.37
CA SER A 99 4.13 30.62 2.60
C SER A 99 4.07 29.41 1.67
N THR A 100 3.03 28.59 1.74
CA THR A 100 2.80 27.49 0.78
C THR A 100 2.45 28.05 -0.61
N ASN A 101 1.78 29.19 -0.71
CA ASN A 101 1.52 29.84 -2.00
C ASN A 101 2.83 30.34 -2.66
N LEU A 102 3.76 30.89 -1.88
CA LEU A 102 5.10 31.24 -2.38
C LEU A 102 5.84 30.00 -2.91
N ALA A 103 5.65 28.85 -2.25
CA ALA A 103 6.25 27.60 -2.66
C ALA A 103 5.63 27.03 -3.94
N PHE A 104 4.30 27.09 -4.10
CA PHE A 104 3.62 26.69 -5.35
C PHE A 104 3.97 27.62 -6.51
N ALA A 105 4.24 28.90 -6.26
CA ALA A 105 4.75 29.83 -7.26
C ALA A 105 6.24 29.62 -7.61
N ALA A 106 6.89 28.60 -7.04
CA ALA A 106 8.33 28.33 -7.13
C ALA A 106 9.23 29.51 -6.69
N TRP A 107 8.73 30.41 -5.84
CA TRP A 107 9.49 31.54 -5.29
C TRP A 107 10.31 31.16 -4.05
N MET A 108 9.94 30.05 -3.41
CA MET A 108 10.71 29.47 -2.33
C MET A 108 10.60 27.95 -2.32
N THR A 109 11.57 27.29 -1.70
CA THR A 109 11.52 25.86 -1.45
C THR A 109 11.39 25.58 0.04
N LYS A 110 10.53 24.63 0.39
CA LYS A 110 10.34 24.13 1.75
C LYS A 110 10.70 22.64 1.79
N PHE A 111 11.62 22.26 2.67
CA PHE A 111 11.95 20.85 2.87
C PHE A 111 12.46 20.60 4.28
N ASN A 112 11.87 19.65 5.02
CA ASN A 112 12.26 19.28 6.38
C ASN A 112 12.49 20.49 7.31
N GLY A 113 11.57 21.47 7.27
CA GLY A 113 11.65 22.69 8.06
C GLY A 113 12.65 23.73 7.56
N GLN A 114 13.49 23.42 6.57
CA GLN A 114 14.40 24.36 5.91
C GLN A 114 13.70 25.08 4.77
N TRP A 115 13.76 26.41 4.80
CA TRP A 115 13.19 27.30 3.80
C TRP A 115 14.30 28.03 3.07
N ARG A 116 14.19 28.16 1.75
CA ARG A 116 15.17 28.86 0.92
C ARG A 116 14.44 29.65 -0.18
N ILE A 117 14.88 30.86 -0.47
CA ILE A 117 14.37 31.63 -1.60
C ILE A 117 14.96 31.11 -2.92
N THR A 118 14.19 31.16 -4.00
CA THR A 118 14.68 30.85 -5.36
C THR A 118 15.10 32.13 -6.09
N ARG A 119 15.68 31.98 -7.28
CA ARG A 119 15.93 33.12 -8.19
C ARG A 119 14.64 33.86 -8.53
N SER A 120 13.61 33.12 -8.97
CA SER A 120 12.25 33.65 -9.19
C SER A 120 11.70 34.41 -7.98
N GLY A 121 11.91 33.91 -6.76
CA GLY A 121 11.47 34.59 -5.55
C GLY A 121 12.20 35.89 -5.25
N ARG A 122 13.50 35.97 -5.56
CA ARG A 122 14.28 37.22 -5.44
C ARG A 122 13.76 38.27 -6.42
N GLN A 123 13.54 37.89 -7.67
CA GLN A 123 12.97 38.81 -8.66
C GLN A 123 11.56 39.26 -8.25
N ALA A 124 10.72 38.35 -7.75
CA ALA A 124 9.38 38.69 -7.27
C ALA A 124 9.40 39.70 -6.10
N LEU A 125 10.40 39.67 -5.22
CA LEU A 125 10.56 40.69 -4.18
C LEU A 125 10.80 42.09 -4.78
N GLU A 126 11.51 42.18 -5.89
CA GLU A 126 11.78 43.45 -6.59
C GLU A 126 10.54 43.96 -7.33
N ASP A 127 9.87 43.05 -8.04
CA ASP A 127 8.70 43.35 -8.87
C ASP A 127 7.48 43.73 -8.01
N TYR A 128 7.29 43.08 -6.86
CA TYR A 128 6.13 43.26 -5.99
C TYR A 128 6.53 43.86 -4.63
N ARG A 129 6.59 45.20 -4.60
CA ARG A 129 6.79 45.95 -3.35
C ARG A 129 5.56 45.94 -2.45
N ASP A 130 4.36 45.91 -3.04
CA ASP A 130 3.11 45.83 -2.31
C ASP A 130 2.80 44.36 -1.92
N PRO A 131 2.59 44.04 -0.62
CA PRO A 131 2.35 42.66 -0.18
C PRO A 131 1.05 42.04 -0.69
N VAL A 132 0.03 42.83 -1.03
CA VAL A 132 -1.24 42.31 -1.57
C VAL A 132 -1.03 41.91 -3.03
N ALA A 133 -0.44 42.80 -3.83
CA ALA A 133 -0.07 42.48 -5.21
C ALA A 133 0.86 41.26 -5.30
N MET A 134 1.80 41.13 -4.36
CA MET A 134 2.68 39.96 -4.26
C MET A 134 1.89 38.66 -4.03
N TRP A 135 0.89 38.70 -3.15
CA TRP A 135 0.04 37.54 -2.88
C TRP A 135 -0.78 37.15 -4.10
N ASP A 136 -1.47 38.10 -4.72
CA ASP A 136 -2.31 37.85 -5.90
C ASP A 136 -1.49 37.28 -7.07
N ALA A 137 -0.25 37.77 -7.23
CA ALA A 137 0.70 37.25 -8.21
C ALA A 137 1.10 35.79 -7.93
N THR A 138 1.30 35.39 -6.66
CA THR A 138 1.54 33.97 -6.36
C THR A 138 0.35 33.07 -6.66
N GLU A 139 -0.88 33.58 -6.47
CA GLU A 139 -2.06 32.80 -6.78
C GLU A 139 -2.20 32.57 -8.29
N SER A 140 -2.01 33.65 -9.06
CA SER A 140 -2.07 33.62 -10.52
C SER A 140 -1.00 32.70 -11.11
N LEU A 141 0.26 32.82 -10.65
CA LEU A 141 1.36 32.00 -11.16
C LEU A 141 1.21 30.53 -10.79
N ALA A 142 0.76 30.22 -9.57
CA ALA A 142 0.53 28.83 -9.17
C ALA A 142 -0.61 28.16 -9.97
N GLU A 143 -1.60 28.94 -10.42
CA GLU A 143 -2.65 28.49 -11.33
C GLU A 143 -2.11 28.29 -12.75
N GLU A 144 -1.33 29.23 -13.28
CA GLU A 144 -0.65 29.10 -14.59
C GLU A 144 0.25 27.86 -14.66
N LEU A 145 0.96 27.54 -13.58
CA LEU A 145 1.82 26.35 -13.48
C LEU A 145 1.02 25.05 -13.32
N GLY A 146 -0.32 25.12 -13.20
CA GLY A 146 -1.17 23.94 -12.94
C GLY A 146 -0.92 23.31 -11.57
N LEU A 147 -0.34 24.06 -10.63
CA LEU A 147 -0.02 23.58 -9.29
C LEU A 147 -1.17 23.85 -8.33
N LYS A 148 -1.98 24.90 -8.49
CA LYS A 148 -3.08 25.19 -7.56
C LYS A 148 -4.38 24.44 -7.84
N THR A 149 -4.62 24.02 -9.07
CA THR A 149 -5.83 23.29 -9.46
C THR A 149 -5.64 21.81 -9.10
N PRO A 150 -6.36 21.29 -8.09
CA PRO A 150 -6.50 19.86 -7.93
C PRO A 150 -7.19 19.32 -9.20
N ASP A 151 -6.99 18.04 -9.53
CA ASP A 151 -8.00 17.37 -10.35
C ASP A 151 -9.35 17.62 -9.65
N PRO A 152 -10.30 18.35 -10.27
CA PRO A 152 -11.56 18.68 -9.61
C PRO A 152 -12.16 17.38 -9.11
N GLU A 153 -12.59 17.34 -7.84
CA GLU A 153 -13.24 16.15 -7.29
C GLU A 153 -14.36 15.76 -8.24
N PRO A 154 -14.23 14.61 -8.93
CA PRO A 154 -15.21 14.25 -9.93
C PRO A 154 -16.54 14.07 -9.21
N THR A 155 -17.60 14.64 -9.79
CA THR A 155 -18.97 14.38 -9.37
C THR A 155 -19.21 12.87 -9.33
N ALA A 156 -20.23 12.40 -8.60
CA ALA A 156 -20.58 10.97 -8.57
C ALA A 156 -20.78 10.39 -9.98
N ASP A 157 -21.29 11.19 -10.91
CA ASP A 157 -21.47 10.82 -12.31
C ASP A 157 -20.13 10.79 -13.10
N GLU A 158 -19.19 11.70 -12.79
CA GLU A 158 -17.83 11.68 -13.38
C GLU A 158 -16.96 10.54 -12.82
N LEU A 159 -17.14 10.19 -11.53
CA LEU A 159 -16.50 9.01 -10.92
C LEU A 159 -16.95 7.71 -11.58
N ALA A 160 -18.19 7.67 -12.08
CA ALA A 160 -18.74 6.53 -12.81
C ALA A 160 -18.29 6.47 -14.29
N ALA A 161 -17.62 7.51 -14.80
CA ALA A 161 -17.23 7.65 -16.20
C ALA A 161 -15.72 7.90 -16.39
N ARG A 162 -14.90 7.61 -15.37
CA ARG A 162 -13.44 7.75 -15.39
C ARG A 162 -12.77 6.55 -14.72
N ILE A 163 -11.53 6.29 -15.08
CA ILE A 163 -10.69 5.35 -14.34
C ILE A 163 -10.33 6.01 -12.99
N GLN A 164 -10.56 5.27 -11.91
CA GLN A 164 -10.06 5.61 -10.59
C GLN A 164 -8.58 5.21 -10.52
N PRO A 165 -7.67 6.11 -10.10
CA PRO A 165 -6.26 5.80 -9.95
C PRO A 165 -6.03 4.57 -9.07
N GLN A 166 -5.14 3.68 -9.50
CA GLN A 166 -4.90 2.38 -8.85
C GLN A 166 -3.98 2.48 -7.63
N HIS A 167 -3.39 3.66 -7.39
CA HIS A 167 -2.38 3.90 -6.35
C HIS A 167 -2.63 5.25 -5.68
N ASP A 168 -2.18 5.41 -4.42
CA ASP A 168 -2.08 6.73 -3.77
C ASP A 168 -0.86 7.49 -4.30
N ASP A 169 -0.98 7.98 -5.52
CA ASP A 169 0.05 8.66 -6.29
C ASP A 169 -0.35 10.10 -6.68
N TYR A 170 -1.28 10.69 -5.93
CA TYR A 170 -1.84 12.02 -6.25
C TYR A 170 -0.76 13.08 -6.48
N ARG A 171 0.32 13.10 -5.69
CA ARG A 171 1.40 14.08 -5.85
C ARG A 171 2.23 13.83 -7.10
N VAL A 172 2.40 12.56 -7.50
CA VAL A 172 3.01 12.19 -8.78
C VAL A 172 2.17 12.73 -9.93
N ARG A 173 0.86 12.45 -9.93
CA ARG A 173 -0.06 12.89 -10.98
C ARG A 173 -0.13 14.40 -11.10
N ARG A 174 -0.29 15.11 -9.98
CA ARG A 174 -0.34 16.59 -9.94
C ARG A 174 0.93 17.22 -10.48
N LEU A 175 2.10 16.81 -10.00
CA LEU A 175 3.37 17.37 -10.46
C LEU A 175 3.63 17.03 -11.93
N ALA A 176 3.39 15.79 -12.36
CA ALA A 176 3.61 15.41 -13.76
C ALA A 176 2.69 16.21 -14.69
N ARG A 177 1.42 16.39 -14.32
CA ARG A 177 0.48 17.20 -15.09
C ARG A 177 0.91 18.66 -15.17
N ALA A 178 1.35 19.24 -14.05
CA ALA A 178 1.89 20.61 -14.01
C ALA A 178 3.11 20.76 -14.94
N MET A 179 4.05 19.83 -14.89
CA MET A 179 5.23 19.83 -15.77
C MET A 179 4.86 19.70 -17.25
N LEU A 180 3.92 18.82 -17.60
CA LEU A 180 3.46 18.65 -18.97
C LEU A 180 2.70 19.89 -19.46
N VAL A 181 1.78 20.45 -18.69
CA VAL A 181 1.00 21.63 -19.09
C VAL A 181 1.89 22.87 -19.19
N SER A 182 2.69 23.15 -18.17
CA SER A 182 3.62 24.29 -18.17
C SER A 182 4.67 24.15 -19.27
N GLY A 183 5.33 23.00 -19.32
CA GLY A 183 6.44 22.73 -20.22
C GLY A 183 6.01 22.62 -21.68
N LEU A 184 5.05 21.74 -22.00
CA LEU A 184 4.61 21.53 -23.38
C LEU A 184 3.70 22.66 -23.89
N GLY A 185 2.97 23.34 -23.01
CA GLY A 185 2.12 24.47 -23.35
C GLY A 185 2.92 25.76 -23.52
N SER A 186 3.44 26.29 -22.40
CA SER A 186 4.10 27.61 -22.36
C SER A 186 5.62 27.59 -22.57
N GLY A 187 6.25 26.41 -22.53
CA GLY A 187 7.70 26.28 -22.57
C GLY A 187 8.40 26.58 -21.24
N ARG A 188 7.66 26.95 -20.18
CA ARG A 188 8.23 27.36 -18.89
C ARG A 188 8.65 26.17 -18.03
N SER A 189 9.77 26.34 -17.33
CA SER A 189 10.20 25.43 -16.27
C SER A 189 9.29 25.53 -15.05
N THR A 190 9.03 24.40 -14.41
CA THR A 190 8.40 24.32 -13.10
C THR A 190 9.37 24.61 -11.95
N ILE A 191 10.68 24.42 -12.16
CA ILE A 191 11.76 24.75 -11.22
C ILE A 191 12.00 26.25 -11.16
N ASP A 192 12.08 26.91 -12.31
CA ASP A 192 12.16 28.36 -12.43
C ASP A 192 11.21 28.90 -13.51
N PRO A 193 10.01 29.36 -13.13
CA PRO A 193 8.99 29.83 -14.07
C PRO A 193 9.40 31.00 -14.97
N GLN A 194 10.49 31.69 -14.65
CA GLN A 194 11.05 32.75 -15.50
C GLN A 194 11.88 32.22 -16.68
N VAL A 195 12.27 30.95 -16.64
CA VAL A 195 13.07 30.32 -17.69
C VAL A 195 12.18 29.45 -18.58
N HIS A 196 12.21 29.74 -19.89
CA HIS A 196 11.56 28.90 -20.90
C HIS A 196 12.39 27.65 -21.24
N ALA A 197 12.66 26.82 -20.24
CA ALA A 197 13.52 25.65 -20.36
C ALA A 197 12.99 24.60 -21.36
N TRP A 198 11.68 24.49 -21.51
CA TRP A 198 11.06 23.53 -22.44
C TRP A 198 10.95 24.06 -23.86
N SER A 199 11.47 25.26 -24.17
CA SER A 199 11.33 25.86 -25.51
C SER A 199 12.02 25.03 -26.61
N GLY A 200 11.54 25.17 -27.85
CA GLY A 200 12.18 24.52 -29.01
C GLY A 200 13.67 24.83 -29.15
N GLN A 201 14.09 26.06 -28.81
CA GLN A 201 15.50 26.46 -28.82
C GLN A 201 16.33 25.63 -27.83
N THR A 202 15.87 25.52 -26.59
CA THR A 202 16.57 24.74 -25.54
C THR A 202 16.59 23.25 -25.87
N VAL A 203 15.51 22.75 -26.46
CA VAL A 203 15.40 21.36 -26.89
C VAL A 203 16.40 21.05 -28.01
N ASP A 204 16.53 21.95 -29.00
CA ASP A 204 17.51 21.78 -30.09
C ASP A 204 18.97 21.87 -29.58
N GLU A 205 19.23 22.73 -28.59
CA GLU A 205 20.53 22.77 -27.90
C GLU A 205 20.84 21.43 -27.22
N LEU A 206 19.92 20.93 -26.41
CA LEU A 206 20.09 19.67 -25.69
C LEU A 206 20.22 18.48 -26.66
N TYR A 207 19.49 18.51 -27.78
CA TYR A 207 19.65 17.53 -28.86
C TYR A 207 21.06 17.54 -29.47
N GLY A 208 21.60 18.73 -29.76
CA GLY A 208 22.94 18.89 -30.27
C GLY A 208 24.00 18.37 -29.30
N LEU A 209 23.91 18.74 -28.02
CA LEU A 209 24.89 18.37 -27.00
C LEU A 209 24.82 16.88 -26.60
N TYR A 210 23.61 16.33 -26.51
CA TYR A 210 23.39 14.99 -25.96
C TYR A 210 23.13 13.93 -27.03
N SER A 211 22.13 14.17 -27.88
CA SER A 211 21.60 13.13 -28.78
C SER A 211 22.47 12.93 -30.02
N LEU A 212 23.11 13.99 -30.54
CA LEU A 212 24.07 13.89 -31.64
C LEU A 212 25.47 13.43 -31.19
N HIS A 213 25.75 13.46 -29.89
CA HIS A 213 27.05 13.12 -29.31
C HIS A 213 26.92 12.14 -28.13
N PRO A 214 26.42 10.91 -28.36
CA PRO A 214 26.26 9.92 -27.30
C PRO A 214 27.62 9.48 -26.73
N ASP A 215 27.75 9.47 -25.40
CA ASP A 215 28.90 8.87 -24.71
C ASP A 215 28.65 7.36 -24.49
N GLU A 216 29.32 6.53 -25.30
CA GLU A 216 29.24 5.07 -25.28
C GLU A 216 30.19 4.39 -24.26
N SER A 217 30.90 5.13 -23.41
CA SER A 217 31.83 4.55 -22.43
C SER A 217 31.12 3.74 -21.32
N ASP A 218 31.85 3.02 -20.47
CA ASP A 218 31.22 2.29 -19.34
C ASP A 218 31.02 3.15 -18.08
N ARG A 219 31.23 4.47 -18.17
CA ARG A 219 31.09 5.40 -17.04
C ARG A 219 29.64 5.52 -16.57
N LYS A 220 29.45 6.01 -15.34
CA LYS A 220 28.11 6.20 -14.78
C LYS A 220 27.36 7.27 -15.58
N PHE A 221 26.05 7.08 -15.74
CA PHE A 221 25.18 7.99 -16.51
C PHE A 221 25.36 9.47 -16.16
N LEU A 222 25.34 9.84 -14.88
CA LEU A 222 25.48 11.24 -14.47
C LEU A 222 26.88 11.83 -14.75
N GLU A 223 27.93 11.01 -14.75
CA GLU A 223 29.28 11.46 -15.09
C GLU A 223 29.36 11.79 -16.58
N LYS A 224 28.80 10.91 -17.43
CA LYS A 224 28.68 11.14 -18.87
C LYS A 224 27.85 12.37 -19.18
N LEU A 225 26.66 12.45 -18.56
CA LEU A 225 25.74 13.56 -18.79
C LEU A 225 26.36 14.90 -18.39
N ARG A 226 27.09 14.96 -17.27
CA ARG A 226 27.81 16.17 -16.86
C ARG A 226 28.81 16.62 -17.93
N ASP A 227 29.59 15.69 -18.46
CA ASP A 227 30.61 16.03 -19.46
C ASP A 227 29.96 16.44 -20.80
N GLN A 228 28.86 15.78 -21.19
CA GLN A 228 28.08 16.14 -22.38
C GLN A 228 27.40 17.51 -22.25
N LEU A 229 27.02 17.91 -21.03
CA LEU A 229 26.36 19.19 -20.74
C LEU A 229 27.33 20.27 -20.20
N ALA A 230 28.64 20.08 -20.35
CA ALA A 230 29.64 21.00 -19.80
C ALA A 230 29.56 22.42 -20.40
N GLU A 231 29.07 22.55 -21.64
CA GLU A 231 28.86 23.83 -22.34
C GLU A 231 27.37 24.19 -22.47
N ALA A 232 26.49 23.48 -21.75
CA ALA A 232 25.05 23.70 -21.81
C ALA A 232 24.63 24.99 -21.10
N SER A 233 23.62 25.67 -21.63
CA SER A 233 22.94 26.77 -20.95
C SER A 233 22.20 26.29 -19.70
N ASP A 234 21.99 27.19 -18.74
CA ASP A 234 21.14 26.92 -17.56
C ASP A 234 19.75 26.41 -17.94
N ALA A 235 19.18 26.89 -19.05
CA ALA A 235 17.91 26.42 -19.56
C ALA A 235 17.96 24.93 -19.97
N ALA A 236 19.04 24.51 -20.63
CA ALA A 236 19.26 23.11 -21.01
C ALA A 236 19.52 22.21 -19.79
N ILE A 237 20.24 22.71 -18.77
CA ILE A 237 20.41 22.02 -17.48
C ILE A 237 19.08 21.83 -16.76
N LEU A 238 18.24 22.88 -16.69
CA LEU A 238 16.90 22.81 -16.12
C LEU A 238 16.02 21.80 -16.86
N LEU A 239 16.03 21.84 -18.20
CA LEU A 239 15.28 20.89 -19.01
C LEU A 239 15.72 19.44 -18.74
N ALA A 240 17.02 19.17 -18.72
CA ALA A 240 17.54 17.84 -18.40
C ALA A 240 17.10 17.35 -17.01
N ALA A 241 17.13 18.24 -16.00
CA ALA A 241 16.67 17.93 -14.64
C ALA A 241 15.16 17.62 -14.58
N GLU A 242 14.34 18.36 -15.33
CA GLU A 242 12.89 18.17 -15.37
C GLU A 242 12.47 16.92 -16.16
N LEU A 243 13.14 16.60 -17.27
CA LEU A 243 12.91 15.35 -18.00
C LEU A 243 13.29 14.13 -17.17
N LEU A 244 14.41 14.21 -16.45
CA LEU A 244 14.79 13.15 -15.52
C LEU A 244 13.78 13.01 -14.38
N THR A 245 13.27 14.14 -13.89
CA THR A 245 12.21 14.16 -12.87
C THR A 245 10.98 13.42 -13.37
N LEU A 246 10.47 13.73 -14.57
CA LEU A 246 9.30 13.06 -15.15
C LEU A 246 9.47 11.55 -15.30
N HIS A 247 10.66 11.09 -15.74
CA HIS A 247 10.94 9.66 -15.85
C HIS A 247 10.91 8.94 -14.50
N GLN A 248 11.55 9.51 -13.48
CA GLN A 248 11.72 8.82 -12.19
C GLN A 248 10.53 9.00 -11.23
N LEU A 249 9.70 10.01 -11.47
CA LEU A 249 8.58 10.38 -10.59
C LEU A 249 7.66 9.19 -10.27
N PRO A 250 7.14 8.44 -11.27
CA PRO A 250 6.23 7.33 -11.02
C PRO A 250 6.90 6.05 -10.50
N LEU A 251 8.22 5.99 -10.35
CA LEU A 251 8.92 4.75 -10.00
C LEU A 251 8.88 4.47 -8.49
N VAL A 252 8.29 3.35 -8.08
CA VAL A 252 8.25 2.91 -6.66
C VAL A 252 9.55 2.23 -6.21
N ASN A 253 10.32 1.69 -7.16
CA ASN A 253 11.60 1.01 -6.90
C ASN A 253 12.82 1.96 -6.88
N LEU A 254 12.57 3.27 -6.72
CA LEU A 254 13.59 4.30 -6.48
C LEU A 254 13.28 5.02 -5.17
N THR A 255 14.28 5.14 -4.29
CA THR A 255 14.11 5.89 -3.04
C THR A 255 13.92 7.38 -3.32
N ASP A 256 13.21 8.04 -2.43
CA ASP A 256 13.00 9.49 -2.46
C ASP A 256 14.34 10.26 -2.44
N SER A 257 15.34 9.77 -1.70
CA SER A 257 16.71 10.30 -1.68
C SER A 257 17.38 10.19 -3.03
N THR A 258 17.31 9.02 -3.67
CA THR A 258 17.92 8.80 -4.98
C THR A 258 17.30 9.72 -6.04
N LYS A 259 15.96 9.87 -6.04
CA LYS A 259 15.26 10.79 -6.94
C LYS A 259 15.75 12.23 -6.74
N ARG A 260 15.83 12.69 -5.49
CA ARG A 260 16.31 14.04 -5.13
C ARG A 260 17.76 14.27 -5.53
N ASP A 261 18.64 13.35 -5.19
CA ASP A 261 20.08 13.52 -5.35
C ASP A 261 20.46 13.59 -6.82
N ARG A 262 19.80 12.79 -7.69
CA ARG A 262 19.98 12.89 -9.14
C ARG A 262 19.63 14.28 -9.67
N VAL A 263 18.45 14.79 -9.30
CA VAL A 263 17.98 16.11 -9.77
C VAL A 263 18.85 17.23 -9.22
N ARG A 264 19.18 17.19 -7.92
CA ARG A 264 20.11 18.16 -7.31
C ARG A 264 21.49 18.14 -7.95
N THR A 265 21.99 16.96 -8.31
CA THR A 265 23.28 16.83 -9.00
C THR A 265 23.24 17.55 -10.34
N ILE A 266 22.22 17.31 -11.17
CA ILE A 266 22.09 17.99 -12.47
C ILE A 266 21.97 19.50 -12.28
N LEU A 267 21.10 19.94 -11.37
CA LEU A 267 20.90 21.37 -11.08
C LEU A 267 22.16 22.06 -10.55
N SER A 268 23.11 21.32 -9.96
CA SER A 268 24.38 21.89 -9.50
C SER A 268 25.37 22.22 -10.61
N TRP A 269 25.08 21.83 -11.85
CA TRP A 269 25.91 22.10 -13.03
C TRP A 269 25.59 23.43 -13.71
N ALA A 270 24.47 24.06 -13.35
CA ALA A 270 24.11 25.39 -13.83
C ALA A 270 24.99 26.48 -13.18
N ASP A 271 25.14 27.61 -13.88
CA ASP A 271 25.80 28.80 -13.34
C ASP A 271 24.95 29.42 -12.21
N GLU A 272 23.63 29.41 -12.38
CA GLU A 272 22.67 29.85 -11.37
C GLU A 272 22.35 28.78 -10.33
N VAL A 273 22.03 29.23 -9.10
CA VAL A 273 21.74 28.31 -7.99
C VAL A 273 20.27 27.86 -8.02
N TYR A 274 20.04 26.65 -8.55
CA TYR A 274 18.73 26.01 -8.56
C TYR A 274 18.51 25.01 -7.42
N SER A 275 17.26 24.58 -7.24
CA SER A 275 16.86 23.46 -6.36
C SER A 275 15.57 22.82 -6.85
N PRO A 276 15.34 21.54 -6.53
CA PRO A 276 14.01 20.96 -6.64
C PRO A 276 12.97 21.80 -5.90
N THR A 277 11.78 21.90 -6.47
CA THR A 277 10.64 22.63 -5.87
C THR A 277 10.09 21.87 -4.66
N THR A 278 9.28 22.55 -3.86
CA THR A 278 8.54 21.91 -2.76
C THR A 278 7.68 20.74 -3.26
N GLU A 279 7.02 20.91 -4.41
CA GLU A 279 6.22 19.85 -5.04
C GLU A 279 7.04 18.64 -5.44
N MET A 280 8.24 18.85 -6.00
CA MET A 280 9.16 17.75 -6.32
C MET A 280 9.53 16.97 -5.07
N TYR A 281 9.90 17.65 -3.97
CA TYR A 281 10.23 16.97 -2.72
C TYR A 281 9.09 16.11 -2.18
N TRP A 282 7.86 16.62 -2.25
CA TRP A 282 6.66 15.91 -1.81
C TRP A 282 6.28 14.76 -2.73
N ALA A 283 6.40 14.91 -4.04
CA ALA A 283 6.04 13.90 -5.00
C ALA A 283 7.08 12.76 -5.09
N PHE A 284 8.35 13.02 -4.78
CA PHE A 284 9.38 11.96 -4.69
C PHE A 284 9.13 10.93 -3.59
N GLN A 285 8.24 11.21 -2.64
CA GLN A 285 7.83 10.27 -1.59
C GLN A 285 6.77 9.27 -2.05
N GLN A 286 6.20 9.45 -3.25
CA GLN A 286 5.18 8.57 -3.84
C GLN A 286 5.72 7.88 -5.11
N GLY A 287 4.90 7.00 -5.67
CA GLY A 287 5.14 6.33 -6.95
C GLY A 287 3.88 5.59 -7.44
N SER A 288 3.89 5.23 -8.71
CA SER A 288 2.76 4.64 -9.44
C SER A 288 3.04 3.22 -9.93
N TRP A 289 4.28 2.89 -10.32
CA TRP A 289 4.64 1.54 -10.78
C TRP A 289 6.11 1.19 -10.53
N SER A 290 6.44 -0.10 -10.63
CA SER A 290 7.84 -0.57 -10.64
C SER A 290 8.43 -0.47 -12.04
N GLY A 291 9.58 0.19 -12.19
CA GLY A 291 10.24 0.38 -13.48
C GLY A 291 11.01 -0.84 -14.01
N GLY A 292 11.10 -1.91 -13.22
CA GLY A 292 11.94 -3.08 -13.53
C GLY A 292 13.42 -2.72 -13.68
N GLN A 293 14.21 -3.64 -14.24
CA GLN A 293 15.66 -3.44 -14.48
C GLN A 293 15.92 -2.40 -15.59
N GLY A 294 15.02 -2.30 -16.57
CA GLY A 294 15.15 -1.39 -17.70
C GLY A 294 15.09 0.09 -17.32
N ALA A 295 14.25 0.48 -16.35
CA ALA A 295 14.11 1.89 -15.96
C ALA A 295 15.38 2.50 -15.36
N HIS A 296 16.28 1.66 -14.80
CA HIS A 296 17.55 2.09 -14.25
C HIS A 296 18.68 2.05 -15.28
N THR A 297 18.73 1.00 -16.08
CA THR A 297 19.82 0.75 -17.03
C THR A 297 19.69 1.55 -18.32
N LEU A 298 18.46 1.88 -18.73
CA LEU A 298 18.17 2.59 -19.99
C LEU A 298 17.88 4.08 -19.79
N ILE A 299 18.26 4.66 -18.66
CA ILE A 299 18.00 6.07 -18.34
C ILE A 299 18.54 7.05 -19.41
N PHE A 300 19.67 6.70 -20.03
CA PHE A 300 20.24 7.47 -21.14
C PHE A 300 19.32 7.48 -22.36
N ARG A 301 18.75 6.32 -22.70
CA ARG A 301 17.83 6.18 -23.82
C ARG A 301 16.51 6.90 -23.56
N VAL A 302 16.06 6.91 -22.31
CA VAL A 302 14.87 7.67 -21.93
C VAL A 302 15.06 9.16 -22.20
N LEU A 303 16.21 9.73 -21.82
CA LEU A 303 16.49 11.15 -22.08
C LEU A 303 16.52 11.44 -23.58
N HIS A 304 17.09 10.55 -24.40
CA HIS A 304 17.07 10.66 -25.86
C HIS A 304 15.64 10.66 -26.43
N ASP A 305 14.81 9.67 -26.07
CA ASP A 305 13.41 9.58 -26.50
C ASP A 305 12.61 10.84 -26.13
N TRP A 306 12.85 11.40 -24.95
CA TRP A 306 12.23 12.65 -24.51
C TRP A 306 12.65 13.85 -25.36
N ILE A 307 13.95 14.00 -25.62
CA ILE A 307 14.46 15.11 -26.44
C ILE A 307 13.88 15.03 -27.85
N ASP A 308 13.89 13.86 -28.47
CA ASP A 308 13.32 13.67 -29.81
C ASP A 308 11.82 13.98 -29.83
N PHE A 309 11.08 13.53 -28.81
CA PHE A 309 9.66 13.81 -28.69
C PHE A 309 9.40 15.31 -28.57
N LEU A 310 10.19 16.03 -27.77
CA LEU A 310 10.06 17.48 -27.64
C LEU A 310 10.40 18.22 -28.93
N ARG A 311 11.37 17.75 -29.71
CA ARG A 311 11.65 18.33 -31.04
C ARG A 311 10.46 18.16 -31.95
N GLU A 312 9.93 16.94 -32.03
CA GLU A 312 8.72 16.64 -32.80
C GLU A 312 7.54 17.50 -32.32
N TRP A 313 7.40 17.71 -31.00
CA TRP A 313 6.36 18.53 -30.39
C TRP A 313 6.42 19.97 -30.88
N TRP A 314 7.58 20.64 -30.78
CA TRP A 314 7.70 22.06 -31.13
C TRP A 314 7.61 22.36 -32.63
N THR A 315 7.67 21.34 -33.49
CA THR A 315 7.35 21.49 -34.93
C THR A 315 5.85 21.51 -35.23
N ARG A 316 4.99 21.15 -34.26
CA ARG A 316 3.53 21.09 -34.45
C ARG A 316 2.87 22.44 -34.25
N ASP A 317 1.79 22.65 -34.98
CA ASP A 317 0.91 23.80 -34.83
C ASP A 317 0.39 23.93 -33.38
N GLU A 318 0.30 25.17 -32.91
CA GLU A 318 -0.15 25.50 -31.55
C GLU A 318 -1.55 24.95 -31.25
N THR A 319 -2.45 24.93 -32.24
CA THR A 319 -3.80 24.38 -32.08
C THR A 319 -3.79 22.88 -31.83
N VAL A 320 -2.91 22.13 -32.51
CA VAL A 320 -2.74 20.69 -32.32
C VAL A 320 -2.17 20.40 -30.94
N ARG A 321 -1.16 21.19 -30.53
CA ARG A 321 -0.54 21.09 -29.19
C ARG A 321 -1.56 21.37 -28.08
N ALA A 322 -2.33 22.44 -28.20
CA ALA A 322 -3.37 22.80 -27.24
C ALA A 322 -4.47 21.72 -27.16
N GLN A 323 -4.91 21.19 -28.31
CA GLN A 323 -5.90 20.10 -28.33
C GLN A 323 -5.36 18.83 -27.66
N ALA A 324 -4.12 18.44 -27.93
CA ALA A 324 -3.50 17.27 -27.32
C ALA A 324 -3.36 17.41 -25.79
N LEU A 325 -3.09 18.62 -25.28
CA LEU A 325 -3.03 18.84 -23.83
C LEU A 325 -4.41 18.88 -23.16
N ALA A 326 -5.48 19.12 -23.91
CA ALA A 326 -6.85 19.23 -23.40
C ALA A 326 -7.68 17.95 -23.52
N ASP A 327 -7.45 17.14 -24.56
CA ASP A 327 -8.22 15.93 -24.85
C ASP A 327 -7.35 14.66 -24.71
N PRO A 328 -7.71 13.71 -23.81
CA PRO A 328 -6.97 12.47 -23.62
C PRO A 328 -6.84 11.64 -24.91
N TRP A 329 -7.83 11.70 -25.80
CA TRP A 329 -7.80 10.89 -27.01
C TRP A 329 -6.96 11.52 -28.13
N ALA A 330 -6.98 12.85 -28.25
CA ALA A 330 -6.01 13.57 -29.07
C ALA A 330 -4.58 13.32 -28.58
N TRP A 331 -4.35 13.29 -27.26
CA TRP A 331 -3.07 12.90 -26.67
C TRP A 331 -2.67 11.46 -27.02
N ASN A 332 -3.59 10.51 -26.88
CA ASN A 332 -3.37 9.11 -27.23
C ASN A 332 -2.94 8.94 -28.69
N ALA A 333 -3.66 9.60 -29.60
CA ALA A 333 -3.37 9.58 -31.03
C ALA A 333 -2.02 10.24 -31.35
N LEU A 334 -1.67 11.31 -30.65
CA LEU A 334 -0.37 11.97 -30.83
C LEU A 334 0.79 11.06 -30.41
N ILE A 335 0.68 10.40 -29.26
CA ILE A 335 1.70 9.44 -28.79
C ILE A 335 1.81 8.24 -29.72
N GLU A 336 0.69 7.71 -30.20
CA GLU A 336 0.69 6.53 -31.09
C GLU A 336 1.35 6.82 -32.44
N ASN A 337 1.22 8.05 -32.95
CA ASN A 337 1.77 8.46 -34.23
C ASN A 337 3.16 9.11 -34.13
N SER A 338 3.75 9.23 -32.94
CA SER A 338 5.09 9.80 -32.77
C SER A 338 6.16 8.76 -33.11
N GLY A 339 7.01 9.10 -34.08
CA GLY A 339 8.18 8.29 -34.42
C GLY A 339 9.35 8.46 -33.44
N ALA A 340 9.32 9.54 -32.65
CA ALA A 340 10.36 9.89 -31.67
C ALA A 340 10.31 9.05 -30.38
N LEU A 341 9.12 8.69 -29.90
CA LEU A 341 8.96 7.88 -28.68
C LEU A 341 9.16 6.39 -29.00
N THR A 342 10.41 5.93 -29.05
CA THR A 342 10.72 4.55 -29.45
C THR A 342 10.37 3.51 -28.37
N MET A 343 10.48 3.88 -27.10
CA MET A 343 10.22 3.00 -25.96
C MET A 343 8.72 2.92 -25.64
N ALA A 344 8.16 1.73 -25.83
CA ALA A 344 6.77 1.42 -25.49
C ALA A 344 6.39 1.82 -24.05
N SER A 345 7.25 1.52 -23.07
CA SER A 345 7.00 1.87 -21.67
C SER A 345 6.93 3.37 -21.41
N GLN A 346 7.69 4.18 -22.16
CA GLN A 346 7.65 5.65 -22.05
C GLN A 346 6.38 6.22 -22.67
N ARG A 347 5.92 5.66 -23.80
CA ARG A 347 4.61 6.00 -24.39
C ARG A 347 3.48 5.76 -23.39
N GLU A 348 3.47 4.60 -22.73
CA GLU A 348 2.46 4.29 -21.72
C GLU A 348 2.57 5.16 -20.46
N ALA A 349 3.79 5.46 -20.00
CA ALA A 349 4.00 6.38 -18.89
C ALA A 349 3.46 7.77 -19.20
N LEU A 350 3.74 8.31 -20.39
CA LEU A 350 3.28 9.61 -20.84
C LEU A 350 1.75 9.71 -20.96
N ARG A 351 1.09 8.65 -21.42
CA ARG A 351 -0.37 8.55 -21.42
C ARG A 351 -0.94 8.74 -20.02
N TYR A 352 -0.45 7.93 -19.07
CA TYR A 352 -0.90 7.98 -17.69
C TYR A 352 -0.62 9.32 -17.02
N LEU A 353 0.62 9.83 -17.11
CA LEU A 353 1.03 11.06 -16.45
C LEU A 353 0.26 12.29 -16.97
N ALA A 354 -0.16 12.28 -18.24
CA ALA A 354 -0.96 13.37 -18.80
C ALA A 354 -2.45 13.27 -18.45
N PHE A 355 -3.02 12.05 -18.47
CA PHE A 355 -4.45 11.81 -18.26
C PHE A 355 -4.70 10.53 -17.43
N PRO A 356 -4.44 10.57 -16.12
CA PRO A 356 -4.49 9.39 -15.25
C PRO A 356 -5.90 8.83 -15.04
N HIS A 357 -6.93 9.59 -15.41
CA HIS A 357 -8.33 9.19 -15.36
C HIS A 357 -8.83 8.50 -16.65
N HIS A 358 -7.98 8.41 -17.68
CA HIS A 358 -8.31 7.78 -18.95
C HIS A 358 -7.37 6.62 -19.30
N PHE A 359 -6.14 6.64 -18.77
CA PHE A 359 -5.14 5.61 -19.01
C PHE A 359 -4.73 4.95 -17.69
N LEU A 360 -4.43 3.66 -17.74
CA LEU A 360 -3.98 2.89 -16.58
C LEU A 360 -2.51 3.14 -16.26
N SER A 361 -2.12 3.04 -14.98
CA SER A 361 -0.74 3.05 -14.48
C SER A 361 0.01 1.75 -14.80
N ILE A 362 -0.15 1.23 -16.02
CA ILE A 362 0.44 -0.02 -16.50
C ILE A 362 1.29 0.30 -17.74
N THR A 363 2.61 0.13 -17.60
CA THR A 363 3.55 0.42 -18.71
C THR A 363 3.82 -0.77 -19.62
N SER A 364 3.39 -1.98 -19.22
CA SER A 364 3.54 -3.20 -20.01
C SER A 364 2.38 -3.34 -21.01
N ILE A 365 2.68 -3.17 -22.31
CA ILE A 365 1.71 -3.41 -23.40
C ILE A 365 1.20 -4.86 -23.37
N GLN A 366 2.07 -5.81 -23.03
CA GLN A 366 1.68 -7.21 -22.91
C GLN A 366 0.61 -7.41 -21.82
N HIS A 367 0.81 -6.82 -20.64
CA HIS A 367 -0.19 -6.92 -19.55
C HIS A 367 -1.49 -6.22 -19.93
N LYS A 368 -1.41 -5.04 -20.55
CA LYS A 368 -2.57 -4.33 -21.10
C LYS A 368 -3.37 -5.19 -22.08
N THR A 369 -2.69 -5.90 -22.97
CA THR A 369 -3.32 -6.80 -23.95
C THR A 369 -4.01 -7.97 -23.25
N LEU A 370 -3.32 -8.64 -22.32
CA LEU A 370 -3.88 -9.75 -21.54
C LEU A 370 -5.11 -9.33 -20.71
N ILE A 371 -5.05 -8.15 -20.09
CA ILE A 371 -6.19 -7.56 -19.37
C ILE A 371 -7.36 -7.32 -20.33
N ALA A 372 -7.12 -6.65 -21.45
CA ALA A 372 -8.17 -6.35 -22.42
C ALA A 372 -8.80 -7.62 -23.01
N GLU A 373 -8.03 -8.67 -23.22
CA GLU A 373 -8.51 -9.98 -23.67
C GLU A 373 -9.34 -10.68 -22.60
N ALA A 374 -8.84 -10.72 -21.35
CA ALA A 374 -9.48 -11.40 -20.24
C ALA A 374 -10.86 -10.81 -19.91
N PHE A 375 -11.02 -9.49 -20.05
CA PHE A 375 -12.24 -8.76 -19.66
C PHE A 375 -13.05 -8.22 -20.85
N ARG A 376 -12.73 -8.63 -22.09
CA ARG A 376 -13.43 -8.15 -23.30
C ARG A 376 -14.95 -8.34 -23.25
N TYR A 377 -15.39 -9.37 -22.54
CA TYR A 377 -16.81 -9.71 -22.41
C TYR A 377 -17.63 -8.62 -21.69
N GLU A 378 -16.99 -7.69 -20.96
CA GLU A 378 -17.66 -6.58 -20.26
C GLU A 378 -18.18 -5.50 -21.22
N VAL A 379 -17.54 -5.32 -22.40
CA VAL A 379 -17.80 -4.17 -23.29
C VAL A 379 -18.15 -4.56 -24.74
N GLY A 380 -18.02 -5.85 -25.09
CA GLY A 380 -18.42 -6.37 -26.39
C GLY A 380 -17.32 -6.32 -27.45
N ALA A 381 -17.58 -5.69 -28.60
CA ALA A 381 -16.65 -5.70 -29.74
C ALA A 381 -15.49 -4.72 -29.52
N ALA A 382 -14.28 -5.12 -29.95
CA ALA A 382 -13.09 -4.28 -29.84
C ALA A 382 -13.21 -3.01 -30.70
N SER A 383 -12.79 -1.88 -30.14
CA SER A 383 -12.79 -0.58 -30.83
C SER A 383 -11.65 -0.46 -31.86
N GLY A 384 -10.63 -1.32 -31.77
CA GLY A 384 -9.39 -1.23 -32.54
C GLY A 384 -8.32 -0.36 -31.87
N ASP A 385 -8.61 0.24 -30.72
CA ASP A 385 -7.67 0.99 -29.88
C ASP A 385 -7.61 0.35 -28.48
N LEU A 386 -6.48 -0.26 -28.15
CA LEU A 386 -6.28 -0.97 -26.88
C LEU A 386 -6.55 -0.09 -25.66
N ASN A 387 -6.21 1.20 -25.71
CA ASN A 387 -6.41 2.09 -24.57
C ASN A 387 -7.88 2.52 -24.42
N ARG A 388 -8.65 2.60 -25.53
CA ARG A 388 -10.11 2.77 -25.46
C ARG A 388 -10.79 1.55 -24.88
N ASP A 389 -10.41 0.36 -25.38
CA ASP A 389 -10.96 -0.90 -24.87
C ASP A 389 -10.70 -1.02 -23.37
N LEU A 390 -9.49 -0.72 -22.90
CA LEU A 390 -9.14 -0.75 -21.47
C LEU A 390 -9.88 0.29 -20.64
N PHE A 391 -10.13 1.48 -21.19
CA PHE A 391 -10.94 2.49 -20.52
C PHE A 391 -12.37 1.99 -20.30
N ASP A 392 -13.02 1.53 -21.37
CA ASP A 392 -14.40 1.04 -21.29
C ASP A 392 -14.51 -0.17 -20.35
N ILE A 393 -13.56 -1.11 -20.45
CA ILE A 393 -13.49 -2.29 -19.56
C ILE A 393 -13.35 -1.84 -18.12
N THR A 394 -12.39 -0.97 -17.81
CA THR A 394 -12.12 -0.58 -16.43
C THR A 394 -13.29 0.19 -15.83
N VAL A 395 -13.94 1.06 -16.60
CA VAL A 395 -15.14 1.78 -16.16
C VAL A 395 -16.29 0.82 -15.90
N ALA A 396 -16.53 -0.16 -16.78
CA ALA A 396 -17.55 -1.18 -16.58
C ALA A 396 -17.30 -2.01 -15.31
N LEU A 397 -16.04 -2.43 -15.10
CA LEU A 397 -15.63 -3.19 -13.93
C LEU A 397 -15.79 -2.41 -12.62
N GLN A 398 -15.40 -1.13 -12.59
CA GLN A 398 -15.56 -0.26 -11.42
C GLN A 398 -17.03 -0.02 -11.07
N LYS A 399 -17.89 0.10 -12.08
CA LYS A 399 -19.33 0.27 -11.88
C LYS A 399 -19.96 -0.94 -11.23
N ASP A 400 -19.53 -2.15 -11.61
CA ASP A 400 -20.02 -3.40 -11.02
C ASP A 400 -19.45 -3.61 -9.60
N SER A 401 -18.17 -3.33 -9.35
CA SER A 401 -17.54 -3.52 -8.03
C SER A 401 -17.87 -2.43 -7.00
N GLY A 402 -18.28 -1.23 -7.44
CA GLY A 402 -18.51 -0.08 -6.55
C GLY A 402 -17.22 0.59 -6.05
N GLY A 403 -16.07 0.32 -6.68
CA GLY A 403 -14.76 0.88 -6.33
C GLY A 403 -13.70 0.71 -7.42
N GLY A 404 -12.50 1.26 -7.19
CA GLY A 404 -11.37 1.17 -8.13
C GLY A 404 -10.95 -0.26 -8.47
N VAL A 405 -10.38 -0.45 -9.65
CA VAL A 405 -9.87 -1.76 -10.13
C VAL A 405 -8.36 -1.77 -10.07
N GLU A 406 -7.78 -2.60 -9.22
CA GLU A 406 -6.32 -2.78 -9.10
C GLU A 406 -5.87 -4.10 -9.78
N TYR A 407 -5.49 -4.03 -11.06
CA TYR A 407 -5.17 -5.24 -11.85
C TYR A 407 -4.00 -6.08 -11.31
N TYR A 408 -3.10 -5.51 -10.52
CA TYR A 408 -1.98 -6.24 -9.90
C TYR A 408 -2.29 -6.82 -8.52
N LYS A 409 -3.53 -6.72 -8.04
CA LYS A 409 -3.97 -7.32 -6.79
C LYS A 409 -5.09 -8.33 -7.04
N SER A 410 -5.21 -9.29 -6.14
CA SER A 410 -6.34 -10.20 -6.09
C SER A 410 -7.64 -9.41 -5.88
N PRO A 411 -8.77 -9.77 -6.54
CA PRO A 411 -8.96 -10.95 -7.40
C PRO A 411 -8.69 -10.68 -8.90
N TRP A 412 -8.16 -9.52 -9.26
CA TRP A 412 -8.00 -9.11 -10.66
C TRP A 412 -6.79 -9.77 -11.31
N LEU A 413 -5.69 -9.90 -10.58
CA LEU A 413 -4.43 -10.44 -11.08
C LEU A 413 -4.59 -11.84 -11.71
N GLU A 414 -5.31 -12.71 -11.02
CA GLU A 414 -5.54 -14.09 -11.43
C GLU A 414 -6.43 -14.20 -12.68
N LEU A 415 -7.24 -13.18 -12.95
CA LEU A 415 -8.17 -13.18 -14.07
C LEU A 415 -7.48 -12.92 -15.41
N TRP A 416 -6.40 -12.15 -15.46
CA TRP A 416 -5.73 -11.86 -16.74
C TRP A 416 -4.35 -12.49 -16.88
N THR A 417 -3.79 -13.03 -15.79
CA THR A 417 -2.48 -13.68 -15.85
C THR A 417 -2.60 -15.01 -16.62
N PRO A 418 -1.80 -15.20 -17.69
CA PRO A 418 -1.81 -16.45 -18.42
C PRO A 418 -1.23 -17.57 -17.54
N PRO A 419 -1.73 -18.79 -17.68
CA PRO A 419 -1.24 -19.94 -16.93
C PRO A 419 0.22 -20.27 -17.29
N PRO A 420 1.00 -20.85 -16.37
CA PRO A 420 2.35 -21.30 -16.66
C PRO A 420 2.40 -22.42 -17.73
N ARG A 421 3.56 -22.56 -18.38
CA ARG A 421 3.81 -23.49 -19.52
C ARG A 421 4.03 -24.94 -19.10
N THR A 422 4.47 -25.18 -17.87
CA THR A 422 4.43 -26.50 -17.22
C THR A 422 3.02 -26.72 -16.70
N GLY A 423 2.58 -27.98 -16.53
CA GLY A 423 1.19 -28.26 -16.13
C GLY A 423 0.75 -27.48 -14.88
N ARG A 424 -0.53 -27.49 -14.53
CA ARG A 424 -1.03 -26.61 -13.47
C ARG A 424 -1.13 -27.30 -12.12
N ALA A 425 -1.24 -26.50 -11.07
CA ALA A 425 -1.58 -26.96 -9.73
C ALA A 425 -2.72 -26.12 -9.14
N TRP A 426 -3.67 -26.78 -8.50
CA TRP A 426 -4.93 -26.18 -8.05
C TRP A 426 -5.18 -26.44 -6.57
N LEU A 427 -5.49 -25.41 -5.79
CA LEU A 427 -6.06 -25.58 -4.46
C LEU A 427 -7.58 -25.61 -4.59
N VAL A 428 -8.23 -26.69 -4.13
CA VAL A 428 -9.69 -26.81 -4.08
C VAL A 428 -10.15 -27.02 -2.64
N ARG A 429 -11.13 -26.23 -2.19
CA ARG A 429 -11.61 -26.27 -0.80
C ARG A 429 -12.93 -27.03 -0.66
N GLY A 430 -12.94 -28.00 0.27
CA GLY A 430 -14.14 -28.81 0.58
C GLY A 430 -14.56 -28.81 2.05
N SER A 431 -13.85 -28.08 2.93
CA SER A 431 -13.98 -28.19 4.39
C SER A 431 -15.22 -27.52 5.01
N GLY A 432 -15.95 -26.71 4.23
CA GLY A 432 -17.09 -25.92 4.72
C GLY A 432 -18.27 -25.83 3.75
N VAL A 433 -18.42 -26.79 2.84
CA VAL A 433 -19.47 -26.76 1.82
C VAL A 433 -20.83 -27.03 2.47
N SER A 434 -21.65 -25.99 2.58
CA SER A 434 -22.96 -26.04 3.27
C SER A 434 -22.85 -26.55 4.73
N GLY A 435 -21.73 -26.26 5.40
CA GLY A 435 -21.46 -26.70 6.77
C GLY A 435 -20.96 -28.14 6.91
N ARG A 436 -20.64 -28.84 5.81
CA ARG A 436 -20.06 -30.18 5.79
C ARG A 436 -18.62 -30.15 5.25
N ASN A 437 -17.74 -30.93 5.85
CA ASN A 437 -16.43 -31.24 5.30
C ASN A 437 -16.56 -32.40 4.30
N LEU A 438 -16.34 -32.15 3.02
CA LEU A 438 -16.40 -33.16 1.95
C LEU A 438 -15.05 -33.81 1.66
N ILE A 439 -13.96 -33.30 2.23
CA ILE A 439 -12.60 -33.76 1.93
C ILE A 439 -12.38 -35.25 2.27
N PRO A 440 -12.92 -35.81 3.37
CA PRO A 440 -12.82 -37.24 3.61
C PRO A 440 -13.49 -38.09 2.51
N ASP A 441 -14.65 -37.65 2.01
CA ASP A 441 -15.37 -38.32 0.92
C ASP A 441 -14.58 -38.18 -0.40
N TRP A 442 -13.98 -37.02 -0.65
CA TRP A 442 -13.14 -36.73 -1.82
C TRP A 442 -11.92 -37.66 -1.90
N ILE A 443 -11.22 -37.83 -0.79
CA ILE A 443 -10.01 -38.68 -0.70
C ILE A 443 -10.40 -40.14 -0.90
N LYS A 444 -11.46 -40.59 -0.23
CA LYS A 444 -11.93 -41.97 -0.27
C LYS A 444 -12.44 -42.38 -1.65
N ASP A 445 -13.29 -41.56 -2.26
CA ASP A 445 -13.99 -41.90 -3.49
C ASP A 445 -13.31 -41.33 -4.75
N GLY A 446 -12.20 -40.61 -4.60
CA GLY A 446 -11.33 -40.19 -5.70
C GLY A 446 -11.88 -39.04 -6.55
N PHE A 447 -12.31 -37.94 -5.91
CA PHE A 447 -12.79 -36.77 -6.63
C PHE A 447 -12.55 -35.44 -5.90
N VAL A 448 -12.73 -34.31 -6.59
CA VAL A 448 -12.96 -32.98 -6.01
C VAL A 448 -14.25 -32.41 -6.55
N SER A 449 -14.90 -31.49 -5.83
CA SER A 449 -16.16 -30.93 -6.30
C SER A 449 -16.44 -29.49 -5.90
N LEU A 450 -17.27 -28.81 -6.67
CA LEU A 450 -17.93 -27.56 -6.31
C LEU A 450 -19.45 -27.79 -6.14
N PRO A 451 -20.12 -27.05 -5.23
CA PRO A 451 -21.58 -27.00 -5.22
C PRO A 451 -22.08 -26.40 -6.55
N ALA A 452 -23.29 -26.73 -6.98
CA ALA A 452 -23.88 -26.21 -8.22
C ALA A 452 -25.42 -26.08 -8.11
N ALA A 453 -25.92 -25.81 -6.90
CA ALA A 453 -27.34 -25.88 -6.54
C ALA A 453 -28.29 -25.19 -7.54
N ASN A 454 -27.92 -23.98 -7.98
CA ASN A 454 -28.76 -23.10 -8.79
C ASN A 454 -28.15 -22.83 -10.18
N LEU A 455 -27.08 -23.54 -10.55
CA LEU A 455 -26.40 -23.31 -11.82
C LEU A 455 -27.06 -24.11 -12.94
N PRO A 456 -27.34 -23.49 -14.10
CA PRO A 456 -27.71 -24.26 -15.28
C PRO A 456 -26.56 -25.18 -15.70
N HIS A 457 -26.88 -26.26 -16.41
CA HIS A 457 -25.87 -27.11 -17.06
C HIS A 457 -25.13 -26.27 -18.11
N ILE A 458 -23.90 -25.86 -17.79
CA ILE A 458 -23.00 -25.20 -18.74
C ILE A 458 -22.45 -26.29 -19.67
N GLN A 459 -22.65 -26.14 -20.98
CA GLN A 459 -22.16 -27.09 -21.98
C GLN A 459 -20.80 -26.67 -22.54
N PRO A 460 -19.92 -27.61 -22.95
CA PRO A 460 -18.71 -27.27 -23.69
C PRO A 460 -19.04 -26.54 -25.01
N PRO A 461 -18.20 -25.59 -25.45
CA PRO A 461 -16.95 -25.14 -24.83
C PRO A 461 -17.20 -24.24 -23.61
N TYR A 462 -16.49 -24.51 -22.50
CA TYR A 462 -16.60 -23.75 -21.24
C TYR A 462 -15.92 -22.38 -21.33
N ASP A 463 -16.35 -21.49 -22.21
CA ASP A 463 -15.77 -20.16 -22.27
C ASP A 463 -16.16 -19.31 -21.05
N ARG A 464 -15.27 -18.40 -20.63
CA ARG A 464 -15.47 -17.58 -19.42
C ARG A 464 -16.73 -16.72 -19.45
N ARG A 465 -17.16 -16.29 -20.64
CA ARG A 465 -18.37 -15.48 -20.79
C ARG A 465 -19.60 -16.31 -20.47
N THR A 466 -19.72 -17.51 -21.02
CA THR A 466 -20.83 -18.42 -20.74
C THR A 466 -20.89 -18.77 -19.24
N VAL A 467 -19.75 -18.99 -18.60
CA VAL A 467 -19.69 -19.19 -17.13
C VAL A 467 -20.15 -17.95 -16.37
N HIS A 468 -19.69 -16.76 -16.76
CA HIS A 468 -20.08 -15.50 -16.13
C HIS A 468 -21.60 -15.25 -16.23
N GLU A 469 -22.19 -15.44 -17.41
CA GLU A 469 -23.63 -15.28 -17.64
C GLU A 469 -24.43 -16.26 -16.76
N ALA A 470 -24.03 -17.53 -16.70
CA ALA A 470 -24.68 -18.55 -15.87
C ALA A 470 -24.60 -18.24 -14.37
N ILE A 471 -23.45 -17.74 -13.89
CA ILE A 471 -23.26 -17.31 -12.49
C ILE A 471 -24.08 -16.05 -12.20
N GLY A 472 -24.13 -15.13 -13.17
CA GLY A 472 -24.97 -13.93 -13.16
C GLY A 472 -26.44 -14.25 -12.88
N GLU A 473 -26.98 -15.20 -13.63
CA GLU A 473 -28.37 -15.66 -13.49
C GLU A 473 -28.60 -16.40 -12.15
N ALA A 474 -27.76 -17.40 -11.85
CA ALA A 474 -27.88 -18.25 -10.67
C ALA A 474 -27.73 -17.49 -9.34
N HIS A 475 -26.99 -16.38 -9.35
CA HIS A 475 -26.68 -15.57 -8.18
C HIS A 475 -27.06 -14.09 -8.36
N SER A 476 -28.14 -13.82 -9.10
CA SER A 476 -28.66 -12.47 -9.36
C SER A 476 -28.95 -11.64 -8.10
N THR A 477 -29.31 -12.29 -6.99
CA THR A 477 -29.58 -11.63 -5.69
C THR A 477 -28.34 -11.36 -4.84
N ARG A 478 -27.17 -11.89 -5.22
CA ARG A 478 -25.90 -11.65 -4.52
C ARG A 478 -25.24 -10.37 -5.02
N ASN A 479 -24.21 -9.88 -4.32
CA ASN A 479 -23.44 -8.71 -4.78
C ASN A 479 -22.47 -9.09 -5.92
N ALA A 480 -21.94 -8.08 -6.60
CA ALA A 480 -21.02 -8.22 -7.73
C ALA A 480 -19.75 -8.98 -7.38
N ASP A 481 -19.10 -8.64 -6.27
CA ASP A 481 -17.87 -9.30 -5.82
C ASP A 481 -18.05 -10.80 -5.61
N TYR A 482 -19.18 -11.22 -5.02
CA TYR A 482 -19.50 -12.64 -4.86
C TYR A 482 -19.63 -13.34 -6.22
N ARG A 483 -20.37 -12.74 -7.16
CA ARG A 483 -20.54 -13.31 -8.50
C ARG A 483 -19.22 -13.39 -9.27
N ARG A 484 -18.35 -12.39 -9.13
CA ARG A 484 -17.04 -12.34 -9.76
C ARG A 484 -16.12 -13.44 -9.24
N ARG A 485 -16.03 -13.59 -7.91
CA ARG A 485 -15.29 -14.68 -7.28
C ARG A 485 -15.79 -16.05 -7.71
N LYS A 486 -17.11 -16.24 -7.78
CA LYS A 486 -17.68 -17.51 -8.26
C LYS A 486 -17.47 -17.70 -9.75
N THR A 487 -17.53 -16.65 -10.57
CA THR A 487 -17.18 -16.75 -11.99
C THR A 487 -15.74 -17.26 -12.15
N LEU A 488 -14.80 -16.76 -11.34
CA LEU A 488 -13.42 -17.23 -11.30
C LEU A 488 -13.35 -18.70 -10.86
N ASP A 489 -13.91 -19.06 -9.70
CA ASP A 489 -13.89 -20.44 -9.16
C ASP A 489 -14.35 -21.47 -10.21
N TYR A 490 -15.50 -21.20 -10.86
CA TYR A 490 -16.11 -22.12 -11.82
C TYR A 490 -15.42 -22.09 -13.18
N SER A 491 -14.90 -20.94 -13.61
CA SER A 491 -14.08 -20.89 -14.83
C SER A 491 -12.81 -21.71 -14.66
N MET A 492 -12.16 -21.61 -13.49
CA MET A 492 -10.98 -22.39 -13.18
C MET A 492 -11.30 -23.89 -13.19
N PHE A 493 -12.41 -24.28 -12.56
CA PHE A 493 -12.82 -25.67 -12.47
C PHE A 493 -13.31 -26.25 -13.80
N LEU A 494 -14.11 -25.53 -14.58
CA LEU A 494 -14.70 -26.04 -15.83
C LEU A 494 -13.73 -25.94 -17.00
N HIS A 495 -13.09 -24.78 -17.16
CA HIS A 495 -12.29 -24.47 -18.34
C HIS A 495 -10.81 -24.79 -18.14
N ASP A 496 -10.22 -24.26 -17.07
CA ASP A 496 -8.77 -24.16 -16.94
C ASP A 496 -8.11 -25.46 -16.44
N MET A 497 -8.73 -26.14 -15.46
CA MET A 497 -8.25 -27.40 -14.90
C MET A 497 -8.34 -28.53 -15.93
N LYS A 498 -7.23 -29.24 -16.16
CA LYS A 498 -7.10 -30.35 -17.11
C LYS A 498 -6.65 -31.65 -16.43
N ALA A 499 -6.81 -32.76 -17.13
CA ALA A 499 -6.19 -34.02 -16.72
C ALA A 499 -4.66 -33.85 -16.63
N GLU A 500 -4.01 -34.56 -15.70
CA GLU A 500 -2.59 -34.45 -15.34
C GLU A 500 -2.18 -33.16 -14.58
N ASP A 501 -3.15 -32.32 -14.23
CA ASP A 501 -2.92 -31.23 -13.27
C ASP A 501 -2.86 -31.77 -11.84
N ILE A 502 -2.07 -31.11 -10.99
CA ILE A 502 -2.00 -31.42 -9.57
C ILE A 502 -3.16 -30.70 -8.87
N VAL A 503 -3.83 -31.38 -7.95
CA VAL A 503 -4.81 -30.79 -7.07
C VAL A 503 -4.40 -30.96 -5.61
N VAL A 504 -4.65 -29.93 -4.82
CA VAL A 504 -4.32 -29.87 -3.40
C VAL A 504 -5.59 -29.50 -2.64
N THR A 505 -5.78 -30.10 -1.47
CA THR A 505 -6.82 -29.69 -0.52
C THR A 505 -6.27 -29.69 0.91
N GLN A 506 -6.94 -28.95 1.80
CA GLN A 506 -6.53 -28.80 3.20
C GLN A 506 -7.67 -29.20 4.13
N ALA A 507 -7.42 -30.21 4.96
CA ALA A 507 -8.32 -30.65 6.02
C ALA A 507 -7.49 -31.01 7.26
N GLU A 508 -8.01 -30.66 8.44
CA GLU A 508 -7.51 -31.22 9.72
C GLU A 508 -5.99 -31.01 9.94
N GLY A 509 -5.45 -29.87 9.49
CA GLY A 509 -4.03 -29.55 9.61
C GLY A 509 -3.11 -30.25 8.60
N GLN A 510 -3.68 -31.09 7.73
CA GLN A 510 -2.97 -31.82 6.68
C GLN A 510 -3.25 -31.25 5.30
N VAL A 511 -2.26 -31.41 4.42
CA VAL A 511 -2.31 -31.06 3.00
C VAL A 511 -2.35 -32.36 2.21
N TRP A 512 -3.42 -32.54 1.44
CA TRP A 512 -3.62 -33.70 0.58
C TRP A 512 -3.29 -33.31 -0.85
N VAL A 513 -2.53 -34.14 -1.54
CA VAL A 513 -2.09 -33.92 -2.92
C VAL A 513 -2.64 -35.04 -3.79
N GLY A 514 -3.10 -34.72 -4.99
CA GLY A 514 -3.61 -35.69 -5.95
C GLY A 514 -3.42 -35.21 -7.39
N THR A 515 -3.70 -36.09 -8.34
CA THR A 515 -3.64 -35.79 -9.78
C THR A 515 -5.03 -35.88 -10.39
N VAL A 516 -5.42 -34.88 -11.17
CA VAL A 516 -6.71 -34.84 -11.87
C VAL A 516 -6.69 -35.84 -13.02
N THR A 517 -7.70 -36.71 -13.11
CA THR A 517 -7.76 -37.81 -14.09
C THR A 517 -8.90 -37.70 -15.08
N GLY A 518 -9.85 -36.77 -14.89
CA GLY A 518 -11.06 -36.69 -15.71
C GLY A 518 -11.59 -35.29 -15.97
N GLU A 519 -12.47 -35.22 -16.97
CA GLU A 519 -13.27 -34.04 -17.33
C GLU A 519 -14.33 -33.73 -16.26
N PRO A 520 -14.87 -32.50 -16.20
CA PRO A 520 -15.87 -32.15 -15.20
C PRO A 520 -17.20 -32.86 -15.50
N VAL A 521 -17.76 -33.48 -14.46
CA VAL A 521 -19.02 -34.25 -14.52
C VAL A 521 -20.04 -33.60 -13.59
N TRP A 522 -21.26 -33.46 -14.07
CA TRP A 522 -22.38 -32.97 -13.27
C TRP A 522 -23.01 -34.13 -12.48
N ASP A 523 -23.23 -33.89 -11.19
CA ASP A 523 -23.97 -34.77 -10.30
C ASP A 523 -25.28 -34.07 -9.92
N ASP A 524 -26.34 -34.41 -10.65
CA ASP A 524 -27.65 -33.79 -10.47
C ASP A 524 -28.32 -34.20 -9.13
N ASP A 525 -27.94 -35.34 -8.55
CA ASP A 525 -28.50 -35.84 -7.29
C ASP A 525 -27.91 -35.09 -6.08
N ASN A 526 -26.70 -34.53 -6.20
CA ASN A 526 -25.99 -33.84 -5.11
C ASN A 526 -25.69 -32.36 -5.40
N ARG A 527 -26.46 -31.70 -6.26
CA ARG A 527 -26.22 -30.32 -6.70
C ARG A 527 -25.90 -29.32 -5.59
N ALA A 528 -26.56 -29.44 -4.44
CA ALA A 528 -26.40 -28.49 -3.33
C ALA A 528 -25.01 -28.51 -2.66
N VAL A 529 -24.29 -29.63 -2.76
CA VAL A 529 -23.05 -29.86 -2.01
C VAL A 529 -21.89 -30.34 -2.88
N SER A 530 -22.15 -31.09 -3.95
CA SER A 530 -21.12 -31.72 -4.79
C SER A 530 -21.60 -31.84 -6.24
N GLY A 531 -22.23 -30.78 -6.75
CA GLY A 531 -22.93 -30.78 -8.03
C GLY A 531 -22.04 -30.83 -9.25
N LEU A 532 -20.80 -30.38 -9.14
CA LEU A 532 -19.82 -30.41 -10.21
C LEU A 532 -18.57 -31.11 -9.71
N ARG A 533 -18.21 -32.25 -10.29
CA ARG A 533 -17.13 -33.14 -9.83
C ARG A 533 -16.04 -33.28 -10.88
N ARG A 534 -14.81 -33.53 -10.42
CA ARG A 534 -13.70 -34.03 -11.24
C ARG A 534 -13.06 -35.21 -10.57
N SER A 535 -12.75 -36.24 -11.34
CA SER A 535 -12.03 -37.42 -10.86
C SER A 535 -10.59 -37.08 -10.53
N VAL A 536 -10.11 -37.58 -9.39
CA VAL A 536 -8.77 -37.34 -8.85
C VAL A 536 -8.21 -38.63 -8.28
N THR A 537 -6.96 -38.92 -8.57
CA THR A 537 -6.18 -39.93 -7.86
C THR A 537 -5.39 -39.26 -6.76
N TRP A 538 -5.80 -39.48 -5.51
CA TRP A 538 -5.14 -38.93 -4.33
C TRP A 538 -3.94 -39.77 -3.89
N GLU A 539 -2.93 -39.11 -3.35
CA GLU A 539 -1.85 -39.77 -2.62
C GLU A 539 -2.38 -40.45 -1.35
N LYS A 540 -1.71 -41.54 -0.95
CA LYS A 540 -2.15 -42.37 0.19
C LYS A 540 -1.94 -41.71 1.55
N GLN A 541 -1.11 -40.67 1.62
CA GLN A 541 -0.78 -39.96 2.85
C GLN A 541 -1.03 -38.46 2.71
N GLY A 542 -1.50 -37.83 3.79
CA GLY A 542 -1.54 -36.39 3.93
C GLY A 542 -0.24 -35.86 4.52
N TYR A 543 0.18 -34.68 4.11
CA TYR A 543 1.43 -34.05 4.59
C TYR A 543 1.12 -33.03 5.67
N VAL A 544 1.88 -33.02 6.77
CA VAL A 544 1.73 -31.98 7.79
C VAL A 544 2.30 -30.68 7.24
N ARG A 545 1.60 -29.56 7.44
CA ARG A 545 2.00 -28.27 6.87
C ARG A 545 3.43 -27.86 7.23
N SER A 546 3.89 -28.15 8.44
CA SER A 546 5.26 -27.85 8.89
C SER A 546 6.36 -28.62 8.15
N GLU A 547 6.01 -29.73 7.50
CA GLU A 547 6.93 -30.58 6.75
C GLU A 547 7.05 -30.15 5.28
N LEU A 548 6.15 -29.26 4.82
CA LEU A 548 6.22 -28.67 3.50
C LEU A 548 7.30 -27.58 3.44
N SER A 549 7.86 -27.36 2.25
CA SER A 549 8.80 -26.26 2.04
C SER A 549 8.18 -24.91 2.46
N GLU A 550 9.00 -24.01 2.98
CA GLU A 550 8.58 -22.66 3.38
C GLU A 550 7.81 -21.95 2.24
N SER A 551 8.32 -22.09 1.01
CA SER A 551 7.70 -21.57 -0.21
C SER A 551 6.30 -22.13 -0.53
N LEU A 552 6.02 -23.40 -0.22
CA LEU A 552 4.72 -24.02 -0.44
C LEU A 552 3.77 -23.70 0.73
N SER A 553 4.29 -23.68 1.95
CA SER A 553 3.57 -23.33 3.17
C SER A 553 3.02 -21.91 3.15
N GLU A 554 3.79 -20.92 2.68
CA GLU A 554 3.31 -19.54 2.51
C GLU A 554 2.22 -19.42 1.44
N ARG A 555 2.40 -20.06 0.28
CA ARG A 555 1.42 -20.03 -0.83
C ARG A 555 0.06 -20.61 -0.43
N LEU A 556 0.06 -21.56 0.49
CA LEU A 556 -1.13 -22.19 1.03
C LEU A 556 -1.81 -21.36 2.14
N LYS A 557 -1.28 -20.17 2.54
CA LYS A 557 -1.88 -19.27 3.55
C LYS A 557 -2.86 -18.29 2.93
N GLY A 558 -3.86 -17.83 3.69
CA GLY A 558 -4.63 -16.61 3.37
C GLY A 558 -5.56 -16.62 2.16
N ILE A 559 -5.63 -17.71 1.39
CA ILE A 559 -6.51 -17.82 0.21
C ILE A 559 -7.99 -17.81 0.67
N GLN A 560 -8.89 -17.15 -0.08
CA GLN A 560 -10.34 -17.09 0.24
C GLN A 560 -11.25 -17.77 -0.79
N ASN A 561 -10.74 -18.12 -1.98
CA ASN A 561 -11.52 -18.68 -3.08
C ASN A 561 -11.74 -20.20 -2.91
N ASP A 562 -12.79 -20.74 -3.54
CA ASP A 562 -13.06 -22.19 -3.49
C ASP A 562 -12.08 -22.96 -4.36
N VAL A 563 -11.65 -22.34 -5.47
CA VAL A 563 -10.59 -22.82 -6.37
C VAL A 563 -9.53 -21.74 -6.52
N THR A 564 -8.25 -22.11 -6.47
CA THR A 564 -7.13 -21.16 -6.63
C THR A 564 -6.00 -21.78 -7.42
N ASP A 565 -5.40 -21.00 -8.32
CA ASP A 565 -4.24 -21.39 -9.11
C ASP A 565 -3.00 -21.24 -8.23
N ILE A 566 -2.31 -22.35 -8.00
CA ILE A 566 -1.06 -22.41 -7.23
C ILE A 566 0.06 -23.01 -8.08
N SER A 567 -0.01 -22.85 -9.41
CA SER A 567 0.89 -23.50 -10.37
C SER A 567 2.35 -23.10 -10.20
N ASP A 568 2.64 -21.91 -9.66
CA ASP A 568 4.00 -21.49 -9.26
C ASP A 568 4.63 -22.41 -8.19
N GLY A 569 3.83 -23.17 -7.45
CA GLY A 569 4.25 -24.16 -6.46
C GLY A 569 4.23 -25.61 -6.97
N ARG A 570 3.93 -25.82 -8.27
CA ARG A 570 3.75 -27.18 -8.82
C ARG A 570 4.98 -28.05 -8.66
N ASP A 571 6.18 -27.57 -8.94
CA ASP A 571 7.38 -28.42 -8.93
C ASP A 571 7.65 -28.97 -7.53
N ALA A 572 7.40 -28.18 -6.49
CA ALA A 572 7.48 -28.64 -5.10
C ALA A 572 6.41 -29.69 -4.79
N LEU A 573 5.17 -29.51 -5.28
CA LEU A 573 4.10 -30.49 -5.12
C LEU A 573 4.37 -31.79 -5.89
N ALA A 574 4.98 -31.70 -7.07
CA ALA A 574 5.33 -32.85 -7.89
C ALA A 574 6.41 -33.72 -7.22
N GLN A 575 7.33 -33.10 -6.47
CA GLN A 575 8.34 -33.83 -5.69
C GLN A 575 7.71 -34.69 -4.59
N LEU A 576 6.65 -34.18 -3.93
CA LEU A 576 5.93 -34.94 -2.89
C LEU A 576 5.29 -36.22 -3.45
N ILE A 577 4.79 -36.18 -4.68
CA ILE A 577 4.19 -37.33 -5.38
C ILE A 577 5.25 -38.39 -5.72
N VAL A 578 6.50 -37.98 -5.99
CA VAL A 578 7.58 -38.89 -6.43
C VAL A 578 8.25 -39.61 -5.23
N GLU A 579 8.30 -39.00 -4.04
CA GLU A 579 8.98 -39.57 -2.87
C GLU A 579 8.24 -40.77 -2.22
N THR A 580 6.94 -40.95 -2.47
CA THR A 580 6.07 -41.96 -1.82
C THR A 580 6.21 -43.39 -2.36
N GLY A 581 7.13 -43.66 -3.29
CA GLY A 581 7.31 -44.95 -3.95
C GLY A 581 8.04 -46.05 -3.16
N GLY A 582 8.33 -45.88 -1.86
CA GLY A 582 9.14 -46.80 -1.06
C GLY A 582 8.54 -47.18 0.30
N ASP A 583 8.15 -48.46 0.42
CA ASP A 583 8.03 -49.35 1.58
C ASP A 583 7.25 -48.97 2.86
N ASP A 584 6.11 -49.69 3.01
CA ASP A 584 5.55 -50.45 4.15
C ASP A 584 5.37 -49.88 5.59
N ALA A 585 4.08 -49.79 5.93
CA ALA A 585 3.37 -50.30 7.12
C ALA A 585 3.75 -49.84 8.54
N THR A 586 2.80 -49.23 9.25
CA THR A 586 2.16 -49.80 10.48
C THR A 586 0.85 -49.10 10.82
N ASP A 587 0.03 -49.84 11.56
CA ASP A 587 -1.41 -49.75 11.79
C ASP A 587 -1.84 -48.84 12.96
N ASP A 588 -3.04 -48.27 12.80
CA ASP A 588 -4.05 -47.77 13.74
C ASP A 588 -3.69 -46.96 15.02
N THR A 589 -4.18 -45.71 15.07
CA THR A 589 -5.39 -45.33 15.84
C THR A 589 -5.70 -43.83 15.72
N VAL A 590 -6.87 -43.48 15.19
CA VAL A 590 -7.39 -42.10 15.15
C VAL A 590 -8.10 -41.78 16.46
N VAL A 591 -7.60 -40.80 17.19
CA VAL A 591 -8.30 -40.15 18.32
C VAL A 591 -8.77 -38.79 17.84
N GLU A 592 -10.08 -38.58 17.73
CA GLU A 592 -10.69 -37.25 17.59
C GLU A 592 -10.28 -36.38 18.78
N LEU A 593 -9.63 -35.23 18.53
CA LEU A 593 -9.39 -34.22 19.55
C LEU A 593 -10.16 -32.93 19.24
N PRO A 594 -10.97 -32.42 20.20
CA PRO A 594 -11.59 -31.10 20.12
C PRO A 594 -10.52 -30.00 20.27
N PRO A 595 -10.84 -28.71 20.00
CA PRO A 595 -9.87 -27.60 20.16
C PRO A 595 -9.26 -27.61 21.57
N ALA A 596 -7.94 -27.45 21.68
CA ALA A 596 -7.18 -27.59 22.93
C ALA A 596 -7.82 -26.87 24.13
N ASP A 597 -8.17 -27.65 25.14
CA ASP A 597 -8.44 -27.18 26.50
C ASP A 597 -7.21 -27.42 27.38
N LEU A 598 -6.96 -26.54 28.36
CA LEU A 598 -5.79 -26.70 29.26
C LEU A 598 -5.93 -28.00 30.05
N SER A 599 -4.94 -28.89 30.00
CA SER A 599 -4.98 -30.17 30.74
C SER A 599 -5.14 -29.95 32.25
N ALA A 600 -5.93 -30.80 32.92
CA ALA A 600 -6.07 -30.73 34.37
C ALA A 600 -4.74 -31.10 35.06
N PRO A 601 -4.32 -30.40 36.13
CA PRO A 601 -3.09 -30.72 36.85
C PRO A 601 -3.25 -32.07 37.57
N SER A 602 -2.18 -32.87 37.62
CA SER A 602 -2.15 -34.13 38.36
C SER A 602 -1.64 -33.93 39.78
N GLN A 603 -1.85 -34.92 40.67
CA GLN A 603 -1.28 -34.90 42.02
C GLN A 603 0.26 -34.78 41.98
N ALA A 604 0.92 -35.39 40.99
CA ALA A 604 2.36 -35.28 40.80
C ALA A 604 2.81 -33.84 40.49
N VAL A 605 2.04 -33.11 39.69
CA VAL A 605 2.29 -31.68 39.41
C VAL A 605 2.09 -30.85 40.67
N ALA A 606 1.02 -31.12 41.43
CA ALA A 606 0.72 -30.45 42.69
C ALA A 606 1.83 -30.61 43.74
N ASP A 607 2.31 -31.85 43.92
CA ASP A 607 3.40 -32.18 44.83
C ASP A 607 4.71 -31.50 44.40
N SER A 608 5.01 -31.47 43.09
CA SER A 608 6.22 -30.80 42.55
C SER A 608 6.22 -29.27 42.73
N LEU A 609 5.03 -28.69 42.86
CA LEU A 609 4.81 -27.25 43.02
C LEU A 609 4.64 -26.83 44.49
N TYR A 610 4.53 -27.79 45.41
CA TYR A 610 4.15 -27.56 46.81
C TYR A 610 2.83 -26.77 46.95
N MET A 611 1.89 -27.02 46.04
CA MET A 611 0.59 -26.34 45.99
C MET A 611 -0.56 -27.36 46.15
N PRO A 612 -1.65 -27.01 46.85
CA PRO A 612 -2.83 -27.87 46.93
C PRO A 612 -3.41 -28.15 45.54
N LEU A 613 -3.72 -29.42 45.22
CA LEU A 613 -4.28 -29.82 43.92
C LEU A 613 -5.58 -29.07 43.61
N ASP A 614 -6.46 -28.93 44.60
CA ASP A 614 -7.73 -28.20 44.49
C ASP A 614 -7.52 -26.73 44.12
N TRP A 615 -6.41 -26.12 44.54
CA TRP A 615 -6.06 -24.76 44.14
C TRP A 615 -5.61 -24.70 42.69
N LEU A 616 -4.78 -25.64 42.23
CA LEU A 616 -4.32 -25.71 40.84
C LEU A 616 -5.45 -26.03 39.86
N GLU A 617 -6.38 -26.90 40.24
CA GLU A 617 -7.59 -27.19 39.46
C GLU A 617 -8.46 -25.94 39.29
N ARG A 618 -8.71 -25.19 40.39
CA ARG A 618 -9.44 -23.91 40.33
C ARG A 618 -8.71 -22.87 39.48
N PHE A 619 -7.39 -22.81 39.57
CA PHE A 619 -6.58 -21.90 38.77
C PHE A 619 -6.65 -22.27 37.28
N THR A 620 -6.53 -23.55 36.94
CA THR A 620 -6.68 -24.07 35.57
C THR A 620 -8.07 -23.76 35.04
N ALA A 621 -9.14 -24.04 35.79
CA ALA A 621 -10.51 -23.71 35.39
C ALA A 621 -10.72 -22.20 35.18
N THR A 622 -10.07 -21.36 35.99
CA THR A 622 -10.08 -19.91 35.81
C THR A 622 -9.37 -19.52 34.52
N MET A 623 -8.21 -20.10 34.23
CA MET A 623 -7.48 -19.87 32.98
C MET A 623 -8.27 -20.34 31.75
N ARG A 624 -8.99 -21.46 31.83
CA ARG A 624 -9.88 -21.92 30.75
C ARG A 624 -10.97 -20.91 30.41
N ARG A 625 -11.59 -20.31 31.44
CA ARG A 625 -12.69 -19.35 31.29
C ARG A 625 -12.23 -17.93 30.95
N ARG A 626 -11.22 -17.44 31.66
CA ARG A 626 -10.77 -16.04 31.58
C ARG A 626 -9.62 -15.84 30.60
N LYS A 627 -8.91 -16.91 30.22
CA LYS A 627 -7.73 -16.90 29.31
C LYS A 627 -6.56 -16.03 29.77
N GLN A 628 -6.67 -15.34 30.90
CA GLN A 628 -5.60 -14.58 31.52
C GLN A 628 -5.69 -14.60 33.06
N ALA A 629 -4.54 -14.49 33.72
CA ALA A 629 -4.46 -14.30 35.18
C ALA A 629 -3.18 -13.58 35.59
N ILE A 630 -3.22 -12.89 36.74
CA ILE A 630 -2.04 -12.30 37.38
C ILE A 630 -1.79 -13.01 38.72
N LEU A 631 -0.60 -13.60 38.86
CA LEU A 631 -0.08 -14.14 40.11
C LEU A 631 0.65 -13.02 40.87
N PHE A 632 0.12 -12.60 42.01
CA PHE A 632 0.73 -11.53 42.81
C PHE A 632 1.10 -12.00 44.22
N GLY A 633 2.16 -11.42 44.79
CA GLY A 633 2.59 -11.70 46.16
C GLY A 633 4.01 -11.21 46.45
N PRO A 634 4.51 -11.40 47.68
CA PRO A 634 5.85 -11.01 48.08
C PRO A 634 6.95 -11.57 47.16
N PRO A 635 8.11 -10.91 47.01
CA PRO A 635 9.23 -11.46 46.26
C PRO A 635 9.71 -12.78 46.89
N GLY A 636 10.21 -13.69 46.06
CA GLY A 636 10.74 -14.99 46.52
C GLY A 636 9.68 -16.08 46.76
N THR A 637 8.39 -15.83 46.50
CA THR A 637 7.31 -16.83 46.69
C THR A 637 7.08 -17.78 45.51
N GLY A 638 8.03 -17.86 44.57
CA GLY A 638 7.97 -18.85 43.48
C GLY A 638 6.92 -18.60 42.39
N LYS A 639 6.34 -17.40 42.28
CA LYS A 639 5.28 -17.08 41.29
C LYS A 639 5.68 -17.40 39.84
N THR A 640 6.88 -16.98 39.43
CA THR A 640 7.43 -17.25 38.09
C THR A 640 7.75 -18.73 37.89
N TYR A 641 8.15 -19.44 38.96
CA TYR A 641 8.36 -20.87 38.93
C TYR A 641 7.03 -21.62 38.72
N LEU A 642 5.99 -21.23 39.46
CA LEU A 642 4.64 -21.75 39.33
C LEU A 642 4.06 -21.52 37.92
N ALA A 643 4.19 -20.30 37.38
CA ALA A 643 3.71 -19.96 36.03
C ALA A 643 4.38 -20.83 34.94
N ARG A 644 5.71 -21.01 35.02
CA ARG A 644 6.46 -21.84 34.06
C ARG A 644 6.06 -23.31 34.12
N LYS A 645 5.99 -23.87 35.32
CA LYS A 645 5.64 -25.29 35.52
C LYS A 645 4.21 -25.60 35.09
N LEU A 646 3.28 -24.66 35.26
CA LEU A 646 1.92 -24.79 34.73
C LEU A 646 1.88 -24.65 33.21
N ALA A 647 2.66 -23.74 32.63
CA ALA A 647 2.76 -23.60 31.18
C ALA A 647 3.36 -24.86 30.53
N GLU A 648 4.43 -25.42 31.10
CA GLU A 648 5.05 -26.70 30.68
C GLU A 648 4.09 -27.89 30.79
N HIS A 649 3.12 -27.83 31.71
CA HIS A 649 2.09 -28.86 31.86
C HIS A 649 0.95 -28.71 30.83
N TRP A 650 0.65 -27.47 30.44
CA TRP A 650 -0.45 -27.18 29.52
C TRP A 650 -0.05 -27.23 28.06
N ALA A 651 1.16 -26.79 27.72
CA ALA A 651 1.61 -26.53 26.37
C ALA A 651 3.01 -27.10 26.14
N ASP A 652 3.28 -27.46 24.88
CA ASP A 652 4.63 -27.82 24.45
C ASP A 652 5.61 -26.67 24.69
N ALA A 653 6.88 -27.01 24.92
CA ALA A 653 7.92 -26.04 25.25
C ALA A 653 8.02 -24.91 24.21
N ASP A 654 7.83 -25.22 22.93
CA ASP A 654 7.88 -24.23 21.85
C ASP A 654 6.67 -23.28 21.84
N ASN A 655 5.56 -23.66 22.47
CA ASN A 655 4.31 -22.88 22.55
C ASN A 655 4.25 -22.00 23.81
N VAL A 656 5.29 -22.02 24.64
CA VAL A 656 5.44 -21.17 25.82
C VAL A 656 6.43 -20.05 25.52
N THR A 657 6.01 -18.80 25.67
CA THR A 657 6.89 -17.63 25.58
C THR A 657 6.96 -16.94 26.94
N LEU A 658 8.17 -16.76 27.46
CA LEU A 658 8.42 -16.00 28.70
C LEU A 658 9.08 -14.67 28.36
N VAL A 659 8.46 -13.57 28.77
CA VAL A 659 9.02 -12.22 28.70
C VAL A 659 9.06 -11.60 30.07
N GLN A 660 10.06 -10.76 30.35
CA GLN A 660 10.17 -10.03 31.60
C GLN A 660 10.01 -8.53 31.33
N PHE A 661 9.12 -7.87 32.06
CA PHE A 661 8.90 -6.43 31.92
C PHE A 661 9.88 -5.64 32.79
N HIS A 662 10.41 -4.58 32.18
CA HIS A 662 11.25 -3.58 32.82
C HIS A 662 10.78 -2.17 32.40
N PRO A 663 11.16 -1.09 33.12
CA PRO A 663 10.62 0.25 32.86
C PRO A 663 10.84 0.81 31.45
N SER A 664 11.77 0.23 30.69
CA SER A 664 12.12 0.66 29.32
C SER A 664 11.44 -0.16 28.23
N VAL A 665 10.65 -1.20 28.56
CA VAL A 665 9.90 -1.96 27.56
C VAL A 665 8.89 -1.04 26.86
N SER A 666 8.90 -1.08 25.54
CA SER A 666 8.04 -0.29 24.66
C SER A 666 7.10 -1.17 23.83
N TYR A 667 6.17 -0.55 23.11
CA TYR A 667 5.29 -1.25 22.16
C TYR A 667 6.11 -1.95 21.08
N GLU A 668 7.19 -1.30 20.64
CA GLU A 668 8.12 -1.78 19.61
C GLU A 668 8.87 -3.05 20.02
N ASP A 669 9.03 -3.29 21.32
CA ASP A 669 9.70 -4.48 21.86
C ASP A 669 8.74 -5.66 22.04
N PHE A 670 7.47 -5.38 22.32
CA PHE A 670 6.49 -6.40 22.71
C PHE A 670 5.53 -6.79 21.58
N ILE A 671 5.12 -5.82 20.75
CA ILE A 671 4.10 -5.98 19.71
C ILE A 671 4.74 -6.03 18.32
N ALA A 672 5.28 -4.93 17.83
CA ALA A 672 6.01 -4.88 16.55
C ALA A 672 6.80 -3.57 16.47
N GLY A 673 7.98 -3.56 15.86
CA GLY A 673 8.75 -2.34 15.67
C GLY A 673 9.90 -2.48 14.68
N TYR A 674 10.35 -1.35 14.13
CA TYR A 674 11.47 -1.32 13.20
C TYR A 674 12.80 -1.57 13.92
N ARG A 675 13.60 -2.51 13.40
CA ARG A 675 14.94 -2.83 13.92
C ARG A 675 16.00 -2.62 12.85
N PRO A 676 17.17 -2.09 13.23
CA PRO A 676 18.30 -1.98 12.32
C PRO A 676 18.82 -3.38 11.94
N GLU A 677 19.06 -3.61 10.67
CA GLU A 677 19.62 -4.85 10.10
C GLU A 677 20.75 -4.49 9.13
N ALA A 678 21.80 -5.29 9.10
CA ALA A 678 22.91 -5.05 8.18
C ALA A 678 22.45 -5.31 6.75
N GLY A 679 22.47 -4.27 5.91
CA GLY A 679 22.21 -4.39 4.49
C GLY A 679 23.44 -4.88 3.74
N ASP A 680 23.22 -5.57 2.62
CA ASP A 680 24.29 -5.97 1.71
C ASP A 680 25.09 -4.74 1.27
N GLY A 681 26.39 -4.72 1.57
CA GLY A 681 27.29 -3.60 1.29
C GLY A 681 27.68 -2.73 2.50
N GLY A 682 27.31 -3.11 3.73
CA GLY A 682 27.79 -2.44 4.95
C GLY A 682 26.93 -1.25 5.43
N GLY A 683 25.74 -1.07 4.85
CA GLY A 683 24.73 -0.13 5.36
C GLY A 683 23.87 -0.74 6.48
N VAL A 684 23.14 0.10 7.21
CA VAL A 684 22.13 -0.34 8.20
C VAL A 684 20.74 -0.03 7.64
N GLY A 685 20.00 -1.06 7.24
CA GLY A 685 18.58 -0.96 6.87
C GLY A 685 17.69 -1.08 8.10
N PHE A 686 16.39 -0.74 7.99
CA PHE A 686 15.42 -0.97 9.05
C PHE A 686 14.36 -1.96 8.57
N VAL A 687 14.15 -3.04 9.32
CA VAL A 687 13.17 -4.08 9.02
C VAL A 687 12.14 -4.13 10.15
N LEU A 688 10.85 -4.18 9.80
CA LEU A 688 9.79 -4.37 10.78
C LEU A 688 9.92 -5.79 11.35
N ARG A 689 10.08 -5.90 12.68
CA ARG A 689 10.15 -7.19 13.38
C ARG A 689 8.95 -7.30 14.30
N GLN A 690 8.19 -8.38 14.16
CA GLN A 690 7.12 -8.74 15.08
C GLN A 690 7.70 -9.04 16.46
N GLY A 691 7.07 -8.50 17.50
CA GLY A 691 7.41 -8.72 18.90
C GLY A 691 6.92 -10.08 19.43
N PRO A 692 7.34 -10.49 20.63
CA PRO A 692 7.02 -11.80 21.21
C PRO A 692 5.51 -12.06 21.34
N PHE A 693 4.69 -11.05 21.59
CA PHE A 693 3.23 -11.22 21.64
C PHE A 693 2.67 -11.58 20.26
N MET A 694 3.01 -10.80 19.23
CA MET A 694 2.49 -11.01 17.88
C MET A 694 2.97 -12.33 17.29
N ARG A 695 4.24 -12.69 17.48
CA ARG A 695 4.76 -14.00 17.05
C ARG A 695 4.05 -15.18 17.71
N LEU A 696 3.76 -15.09 19.02
CA LEU A 696 3.03 -16.15 19.72
C LEU A 696 1.56 -16.21 19.27
N ALA A 697 0.90 -15.07 19.09
CA ALA A 697 -0.48 -15.02 18.63
C ALA A 697 -0.65 -15.50 17.18
N GLU A 698 0.28 -15.17 16.28
CA GLU A 698 0.27 -15.65 14.90
C GLU A 698 0.46 -17.18 14.84
N ARG A 699 1.41 -17.71 15.61
CA ARG A 699 1.59 -19.16 15.75
C ARG A 699 0.35 -19.85 16.33
N ALA A 700 -0.26 -19.26 17.36
CA ALA A 700 -1.49 -19.78 17.95
C ALA A 700 -2.69 -19.77 16.98
N LYS A 701 -2.77 -18.77 16.10
CA LYS A 701 -3.79 -18.66 15.06
C LYS A 701 -3.65 -19.78 14.01
N ASP A 702 -2.41 -20.09 13.64
CA ASP A 702 -2.08 -21.11 12.65
C ASP A 702 -2.14 -22.55 13.24
N ASP A 703 -2.22 -22.67 14.57
CA ASP A 703 -2.30 -23.94 15.31
C ASP A 703 -3.38 -23.89 16.43
N PRO A 704 -4.68 -23.90 16.07
CA PRO A 704 -5.78 -23.78 17.02
C PRO A 704 -5.96 -25.03 17.91
N GLY A 705 -5.27 -26.14 17.58
CA GLY A 705 -5.34 -27.43 18.25
C GLY A 705 -4.49 -27.54 19.51
N ASN A 706 -3.58 -26.58 19.75
CA ASN A 706 -2.70 -26.56 20.92
C ASN A 706 -2.84 -25.25 21.71
N PRO A 707 -2.62 -25.27 23.05
CA PRO A 707 -2.61 -24.05 23.86
C PRO A 707 -1.27 -23.33 23.74
N TYR A 708 -1.32 -22.01 23.63
CA TYR A 708 -0.14 -21.14 23.61
C TYR A 708 -0.12 -20.26 24.86
N VAL A 709 0.99 -20.26 25.59
CA VAL A 709 1.07 -19.59 26.90
C VAL A 709 2.11 -18.48 26.87
N LEU A 710 1.67 -17.23 27.07
CA LEU A 710 2.54 -16.08 27.26
C LEU A 710 2.68 -15.77 28.76
N ILE A 711 3.88 -15.93 29.28
CA ILE A 711 4.21 -15.55 30.66
C ILE A 711 4.88 -14.17 30.63
N ILE A 712 4.29 -13.23 31.36
CA ILE A 712 4.82 -11.86 31.53
C ILE A 712 5.28 -11.71 32.97
N ASP A 713 6.58 -11.89 33.18
CA ASP A 713 7.20 -11.74 34.48
C ASP A 713 7.34 -10.25 34.83
N GLU A 714 7.09 -9.91 36.10
CA GLU A 714 7.16 -8.52 36.60
C GLU A 714 6.27 -7.54 35.82
N ILE A 715 5.04 -7.97 35.50
CA ILE A 715 4.10 -7.26 34.62
C ILE A 715 3.85 -5.81 35.03
N ASN A 716 3.92 -5.49 36.33
CA ASN A 716 3.72 -4.13 36.82
C ASN A 716 4.90 -3.20 36.49
N ARG A 717 6.11 -3.70 36.19
CA ARG A 717 7.34 -2.89 35.99
C ARG A 717 7.39 -2.06 34.72
N ALA A 718 6.42 -2.22 33.82
CA ALA A 718 6.28 -1.40 32.61
C ALA A 718 4.93 -0.68 32.58
N ASN A 719 4.81 0.36 31.74
CA ASN A 719 3.54 1.02 31.49
C ASN A 719 2.65 0.14 30.60
N LEU A 720 1.76 -0.65 31.21
CA LEU A 720 0.92 -1.62 30.51
C LEU A 720 0.09 -1.03 29.36
N ALA A 721 -0.51 0.14 29.56
CA ALA A 721 -1.31 0.79 28.52
C ALA A 721 -0.46 1.16 27.30
N LYS A 722 0.78 1.63 27.53
CA LYS A 722 1.71 1.98 26.46
C LYS A 722 2.29 0.74 25.76
N VAL A 723 2.59 -0.32 26.51
CA VAL A 723 3.20 -1.55 25.97
C VAL A 723 2.19 -2.38 25.18
N PHE A 724 0.95 -2.50 25.65
CA PHE A 724 -0.09 -3.26 24.94
C PHE A 724 -0.77 -2.46 23.81
N GLY A 725 -0.77 -1.12 23.88
CA GLY A 725 -1.40 -0.27 22.86
C GLY A 725 -2.85 -0.69 22.57
N GLU A 726 -3.15 -1.01 21.32
CA GLU A 726 -4.48 -1.41 20.85
C GLU A 726 -4.91 -2.78 21.40
N LEU A 727 -3.96 -3.67 21.69
CA LEU A 727 -4.21 -5.01 22.25
C LEU A 727 -4.74 -4.97 23.68
N TYR A 728 -4.62 -3.82 24.33
CA TYR A 728 -5.26 -3.55 25.61
C TYR A 728 -6.78 -3.77 25.54
N PHE A 729 -7.39 -3.46 24.38
CA PHE A 729 -8.81 -3.71 24.11
C PHE A 729 -9.13 -5.21 23.95
N LEU A 730 -8.26 -5.97 23.30
CA LEU A 730 -8.48 -7.41 23.03
C LEU A 730 -8.41 -8.29 24.27
N LEU A 731 -7.80 -7.84 25.36
CA LEU A 731 -7.85 -8.56 26.63
C LEU A 731 -9.29 -8.70 27.17
N GLU A 732 -10.21 -7.85 26.72
CA GLU A 732 -11.63 -7.89 27.08
C GLU A 732 -12.53 -8.36 25.93
N TYR A 733 -12.25 -7.92 24.70
CA TYR A 733 -13.01 -8.25 23.50
C TYR A 733 -12.17 -9.07 22.52
N ARG A 734 -11.82 -10.31 22.91
CA ARG A 734 -10.86 -11.16 22.19
C ARG A 734 -11.22 -11.42 20.72
N ASP A 735 -12.52 -11.54 20.44
CA ASP A 735 -13.05 -11.81 19.10
C ASP A 735 -13.22 -10.55 18.24
N ALA A 736 -12.99 -9.36 18.80
CA ALA A 736 -13.13 -8.11 18.07
C ALA A 736 -11.88 -7.82 17.22
N PRO A 737 -12.04 -7.39 15.96
CA PRO A 737 -10.91 -6.98 15.14
C PRO A 737 -10.38 -5.61 15.57
N ILE A 738 -9.07 -5.44 15.59
CA ILE A 738 -8.38 -4.16 15.79
C ILE A 738 -7.28 -3.95 14.74
N GLU A 739 -6.80 -2.72 14.60
CA GLU A 739 -5.68 -2.34 13.75
C GLU A 739 -4.46 -1.99 14.61
N PRO A 740 -3.40 -2.84 14.66
CA PRO A 740 -2.14 -2.51 15.33
C PRO A 740 -1.40 -1.33 14.68
N LEU A 741 -0.62 -0.57 15.46
CA LEU A 741 0.11 0.64 15.02
C LEU A 741 1.06 0.44 13.82
N TYR A 742 1.65 -0.75 13.69
CA TYR A 742 2.53 -1.13 12.58
C TYR A 742 1.90 -2.21 11.67
N ALA A 743 0.58 -2.23 11.57
CA ALA A 743 -0.12 -3.09 10.61
C ALA A 743 0.35 -2.74 9.18
N ASP A 744 0.65 -3.77 8.38
CA ASP A 744 0.83 -3.57 6.94
C ASP A 744 -0.54 -3.65 6.22
N ASP A 745 -0.58 -3.34 4.92
CA ASP A 745 -1.82 -3.37 4.13
C ASP A 745 -2.47 -4.76 4.03
N SER A 746 -1.78 -5.84 4.42
CA SER A 746 -2.28 -7.22 4.49
C SER A 746 -2.83 -7.61 5.88
N SER A 747 -2.59 -6.81 6.92
CA SER A 747 -2.99 -7.10 8.31
C SER A 747 -3.94 -6.06 8.92
N LYS A 748 -4.89 -5.53 8.12
CA LYS A 748 -5.86 -4.51 8.58
C LYS A 748 -6.83 -4.98 9.67
N GLN A 749 -6.84 -6.26 10.05
CA GLN A 749 -7.66 -6.74 11.17
C GLN A 749 -6.93 -7.85 11.94
N PHE A 750 -6.43 -7.54 13.13
CA PHE A 750 -5.90 -8.50 14.08
C PHE A 750 -6.95 -8.84 15.15
N THR A 751 -7.15 -10.14 15.39
CA THR A 751 -7.98 -10.68 16.49
C THR A 751 -7.11 -11.58 17.37
N LEU A 752 -7.39 -11.67 18.67
CA LEU A 752 -6.59 -12.46 19.59
C LEU A 752 -7.09 -13.92 19.59
N PRO A 753 -6.27 -14.92 19.20
CA PRO A 753 -6.75 -16.29 19.10
C PRO A 753 -7.24 -16.87 20.45
N PRO A 754 -8.30 -17.69 20.43
CA PRO A 754 -8.94 -18.20 21.65
C PRO A 754 -8.07 -19.20 22.43
N ASN A 755 -7.03 -19.76 21.81
CA ASN A 755 -6.04 -20.67 22.39
C ASN A 755 -4.80 -19.95 22.96
N VAL A 756 -4.78 -18.61 23.01
CA VAL A 756 -3.72 -17.82 23.67
C VAL A 756 -4.07 -17.54 25.14
N TYR A 757 -3.21 -17.99 26.05
CA TYR A 757 -3.33 -17.83 27.49
C TYR A 757 -2.23 -16.91 28.04
N ILE A 758 -2.58 -15.95 28.90
CA ILE A 758 -1.62 -14.96 29.43
C ILE A 758 -1.47 -15.10 30.94
N ILE A 759 -0.26 -15.28 31.43
CA ILE A 759 0.04 -15.33 32.88
C ILE A 759 0.99 -14.20 33.24
N GLY A 760 0.49 -13.19 33.96
CA GLY A 760 1.31 -12.15 34.55
C GLY A 760 1.84 -12.55 35.93
N THR A 761 3.07 -12.17 36.28
CA THR A 761 3.55 -12.22 37.67
C THR A 761 3.78 -10.80 38.19
N MET A 762 3.43 -10.53 39.44
CA MET A 762 3.58 -9.21 40.05
C MET A 762 4.11 -9.29 41.48
N ASN A 763 5.15 -8.50 41.78
CA ASN A 763 5.63 -8.33 43.14
C ASN A 763 4.85 -7.22 43.86
N THR A 764 4.30 -7.53 45.04
CA THR A 764 3.53 -6.57 45.85
C THR A 764 4.39 -5.62 46.70
N ALA A 765 5.70 -5.86 46.77
CA ALA A 765 6.64 -5.06 47.55
C ALA A 765 7.18 -3.82 46.78
N ASP A 766 7.03 -3.79 45.46
CA ASP A 766 7.52 -2.70 44.59
C ASP A 766 6.57 -1.49 44.70
N ARG A 767 6.84 -0.59 45.66
CA ARG A 767 6.03 0.62 45.93
C ARG A 767 6.23 1.75 44.92
N SER A 768 7.19 1.64 44.00
CA SER A 768 7.64 2.74 43.11
C SER A 768 7.19 2.61 41.66
N ILE A 769 6.18 1.79 41.37
CA ILE A 769 5.85 1.35 40.02
C ILE A 769 4.34 1.46 39.79
N ALA A 770 3.93 1.86 38.59
CA ALA A 770 2.56 2.19 38.19
C ALA A 770 1.52 1.23 38.79
N LEU A 771 0.53 1.79 39.49
CA LEU A 771 -0.64 1.04 39.95
C LEU A 771 -1.28 0.37 38.73
N VAL A 772 -1.50 -0.95 38.81
CA VAL A 772 -2.34 -1.67 37.86
C VAL A 772 -3.70 -0.97 37.84
N ASP A 773 -4.01 -0.31 36.74
CA ASP A 773 -5.20 0.52 36.56
C ASP A 773 -6.48 -0.31 36.76
N ALA A 774 -7.58 0.34 37.15
CA ALA A 774 -8.87 -0.29 37.40
C ALA A 774 -9.37 -1.09 36.18
N ALA A 775 -9.06 -0.63 34.97
CA ALA A 775 -9.35 -1.34 33.74
C ALA A 775 -8.58 -2.67 33.60
N MET A 776 -7.32 -2.74 34.05
CA MET A 776 -6.55 -3.99 34.09
C MET A 776 -7.00 -4.94 35.18
N ARG A 777 -7.41 -4.45 36.35
CA ARG A 777 -7.95 -5.32 37.41
C ARG A 777 -9.30 -5.93 37.06
N ARG A 778 -10.05 -5.30 36.15
CA ARG A 778 -11.34 -5.79 35.64
C ARG A 778 -11.18 -6.95 34.66
N ARG A 779 -10.12 -6.93 33.87
CA ARG A 779 -9.81 -7.89 32.81
C ARG A 779 -8.99 -9.05 33.34
#